data_AF-A0A358C387-F1
#
_entry.id   AF-A0A358C387-F1
#
_cell.length_a   1.000
_cell.length_b   1.000
_cell.length_c   1.000
_cell.angle_alpha   90.00
_cell.angle_beta   90.00
_cell.angle_gamma   90.00
#
_symmetry.space_group_name_H-M   'P 1'
#
loop_
_entity.id
_entity.type
_entity.pdbx_description
1 polymer ?
#
loop_
_entity_poly.entity_id
_entity_poly.type
_entity_poly.pdbx_seq_one_letter_code
_entity_poly.pdbx_strand_id
1 'polypeptide(L)'
;MADAPTSLDWDTVHAQERATIREPDGRHDGPDRPLTGLAFSGGGIRSATFNLGITQALAELRLLRQFDYLSCVSGGGYIGGWLSAFIHLKCNGRVEDAEPLLQTGGTENSAIRFLRSYSNYLTPKASFFSADTLTAVATYLRNLYLNLVLLLLTLGGLLLLPRLLVWLVRWITGWEGAHAATDARLLPLFGGGILFIVVAMLFIGLNLGSRGAFKSRPFYTRQAGVLTLVVLPVLLSAWLIAYGFYAGAAKLDGISPVGWVLWGMLVYVPPWLVGWALGRFLGRCHLDQPQFPPGRVVAMGGYALLAGAFGGLLLAAFAEMAEWIRQVGTGYSGSWIASALATALLLKFYSLTVVGHIGLMGRYFSHDSREWWSRLGGWVLLASLMWATLFSIVYIAPAFFRWAPEAFVAAGGLTWGLSTLAGVLLGRGGKTAGDTRRTWRDRAAQVMPYVFIVGLLGLLSFGLHQLLMLPVFCNGCEDHARTSAQFMSVLYQESDNFQRADIVWVAILCIGSLAAAAALAWRIDVNLFSIYHFYRQRLVRCYLGASRCKLRVPHPFTGFDPRDDLRLADLCSMPLGKPQCQRPYPIHNTAMNLVSGKQLAWQERRAAAFAFTPMATGYSFTLPDEKGHLLSHYRPTSHYMEGVWMGSAMAISGAAACPNMGYHSSPALTFLMTVFNVRLGHWSPNPANENHWTKHDPPFGGIYLLSELFGRTQHSSPFVYLSDGGHFENLGI
;
A
#
# COMPACT_ATOMS: atom_id res chain seq x y z
N MET A 1 -30.75 15.98 -15.80
CA MET A 1 -29.98 15.15 -14.85
C MET A 1 -30.79 13.88 -14.66
N ALA A 2 -30.45 12.81 -15.36
CA ALA A 2 -31.06 11.51 -15.11
C ALA A 2 -30.47 10.98 -13.80
N ASP A 3 -31.34 10.49 -12.90
CA ASP A 3 -30.97 9.97 -11.60
C ASP A 3 -29.81 8.96 -11.74
N ALA A 4 -28.66 9.26 -11.12
CA ALA A 4 -27.57 8.31 -11.06
C ALA A 4 -28.11 7.04 -10.34
N PRO A 5 -27.96 5.83 -10.91
CA PRO A 5 -28.56 4.64 -10.33
C PRO A 5 -27.98 4.43 -8.93
N THR A 6 -28.86 4.42 -7.93
CA THR A 6 -28.55 4.19 -6.52
C THR A 6 -27.87 2.83 -6.35
N SER A 7 -26.99 2.73 -5.34
CA SER A 7 -26.41 1.45 -4.92
C SER A 7 -27.53 0.46 -4.60
N LEU A 8 -27.47 -0.74 -5.17
CA LEU A 8 -28.41 -1.83 -4.90
C LEU A 8 -27.91 -2.69 -3.74
N ASP A 9 -28.84 -3.19 -2.93
CA ASP A 9 -28.57 -4.20 -1.91
C ASP A 9 -28.65 -5.62 -2.49
N TRP A 10 -28.15 -6.61 -1.74
CA TRP A 10 -28.10 -8.00 -2.19
C TRP A 10 -29.50 -8.57 -2.42
N ASP A 11 -30.47 -8.29 -1.54
CA ASP A 11 -31.81 -8.86 -1.65
C ASP A 11 -32.52 -8.39 -2.93
N THR A 12 -32.36 -7.11 -3.29
CA THR A 12 -32.86 -6.58 -4.56
C THR A 12 -32.19 -7.23 -5.75
N VAL A 13 -30.85 -7.36 -5.73
CA VAL A 13 -30.10 -8.01 -6.82
C VAL A 13 -30.52 -9.46 -6.98
N HIS A 14 -30.58 -10.21 -5.88
CA HIS A 14 -30.94 -11.62 -5.88
C HIS A 14 -32.36 -11.85 -6.41
N ALA A 15 -33.33 -11.01 -6.00
CA ALA A 15 -34.70 -11.08 -6.52
C ALA A 15 -34.75 -10.78 -8.03
N GLN A 16 -34.02 -9.76 -8.50
CA GLN A 16 -33.94 -9.41 -9.91
C GLN A 16 -33.25 -10.51 -10.75
N GLU A 17 -32.17 -11.10 -10.25
CA GLU A 17 -31.48 -12.21 -10.92
C GLU A 17 -32.42 -13.42 -11.05
N ARG A 18 -33.09 -13.84 -9.98
CA ARG A 18 -34.02 -14.99 -10.01
C ARG A 18 -35.18 -14.79 -10.98
N ALA A 19 -35.66 -13.55 -11.14
CA ALA A 19 -36.75 -13.24 -12.07
C ALA A 19 -36.33 -13.24 -13.55
N THR A 20 -35.03 -13.17 -13.85
CA THR A 20 -34.51 -12.97 -15.22
C THR A 20 -33.83 -14.20 -15.82
N ILE A 21 -33.43 -15.18 -14.99
CA ILE A 21 -32.85 -16.43 -15.46
C ILE A 21 -33.90 -17.24 -16.22
N ARG A 22 -33.62 -17.53 -17.49
CA ARG A 22 -34.50 -18.29 -18.38
C ARG A 22 -34.80 -19.68 -17.84
N GLU A 23 -36.06 -20.12 -17.89
CA GLU A 23 -36.47 -21.48 -17.49
C GLU A 23 -36.24 -22.52 -18.61
N PRO A 24 -35.85 -23.78 -18.28
CA PRO A 24 -35.47 -24.83 -19.24
C PRO A 24 -36.54 -25.23 -20.27
N ASP A 25 -37.81 -25.01 -19.96
CA ASP A 25 -38.96 -25.52 -20.70
C ASP A 25 -39.98 -24.43 -21.09
N GLY A 26 -39.64 -23.16 -20.84
CA GLY A 26 -40.56 -22.04 -21.05
C GLY A 26 -41.75 -22.03 -20.08
N ARG A 27 -41.73 -22.86 -19.03
CA ARG A 27 -42.64 -22.71 -17.90
C ARG A 27 -42.28 -21.46 -17.11
N HIS A 28 -43.20 -21.05 -16.25
CA HIS A 28 -43.01 -19.99 -15.28
C HIS A 28 -43.34 -20.56 -13.91
N ASP A 29 -42.45 -21.40 -13.40
CA ASP A 29 -42.52 -21.91 -12.01
C ASP A 29 -42.26 -20.79 -10.99
N GLY A 30 -41.91 -19.60 -11.47
CA GLY A 30 -41.78 -18.37 -10.69
C GLY A 30 -40.41 -18.24 -10.04
N PRO A 31 -40.13 -17.07 -9.43
CA PRO A 31 -38.82 -16.79 -8.85
C PRO A 31 -38.47 -17.71 -7.67
N ASP A 32 -39.44 -18.36 -7.03
CA ASP A 32 -39.23 -19.19 -5.84
C ASP A 32 -38.83 -20.65 -6.12
N ARG A 33 -38.72 -21.04 -7.40
CA ARG A 33 -38.31 -22.41 -7.77
C ARG A 33 -36.91 -22.75 -7.21
N PRO A 34 -36.62 -24.04 -6.91
CA PRO A 34 -35.27 -24.44 -6.54
C PRO A 34 -34.33 -24.23 -7.73
N LEU A 35 -33.20 -23.57 -7.48
CA LEU A 35 -32.18 -23.27 -8.49
C LEU A 35 -30.95 -24.15 -8.25
N THR A 36 -30.33 -24.63 -9.33
CA THR A 36 -29.14 -25.47 -9.26
C THR A 36 -27.91 -24.71 -9.75
N GLY A 37 -26.84 -24.69 -8.97
CA GLY A 37 -25.57 -24.06 -9.34
C GLY A 37 -24.48 -25.06 -9.72
N LEU A 38 -23.70 -24.74 -10.74
CA LEU A 38 -22.45 -25.42 -11.08
C LEU A 38 -21.26 -24.53 -10.70
N ALA A 39 -20.30 -25.04 -9.93
CA ALA A 39 -19.09 -24.31 -9.56
C ALA A 39 -17.85 -24.84 -10.32
N PHE A 40 -17.14 -23.95 -11.00
CA PHE A 40 -15.82 -24.23 -11.58
C PHE A 40 -14.72 -23.56 -10.76
N SER A 41 -13.96 -24.41 -10.06
CA SER A 41 -12.86 -23.99 -9.21
C SER A 41 -11.64 -23.46 -9.97
N GLY A 42 -10.76 -22.77 -9.25
CA GLY A 42 -9.53 -22.17 -9.75
C GLY A 42 -8.40 -23.16 -10.02
N GLY A 43 -7.19 -22.67 -10.25
CA GLY A 43 -6.00 -23.50 -10.54
C GLY A 43 -5.37 -23.29 -11.92
N GLY A 44 -5.69 -22.17 -12.58
CA GLY A 44 -5.14 -21.81 -13.88
C GLY A 44 -5.55 -22.78 -15.00
N ILE A 45 -4.67 -22.97 -15.97
CA ILE A 45 -5.00 -23.73 -17.19
C ILE A 45 -5.35 -25.19 -16.94
N ARG A 46 -4.72 -25.86 -15.97
CA ARG A 46 -5.02 -27.27 -15.68
C ARG A 46 -6.46 -27.45 -15.22
N SER A 47 -6.91 -26.56 -14.33
CA SER A 47 -8.30 -26.53 -13.90
C SER A 47 -9.24 -26.19 -15.05
N ALA A 48 -8.87 -25.23 -15.91
CA ALA A 48 -9.62 -24.92 -17.12
C ALA A 48 -9.81 -26.19 -18.00
N THR A 49 -8.74 -26.92 -18.33
CA THR A 49 -8.86 -28.16 -19.12
C THR A 49 -9.72 -29.22 -18.45
N PHE A 50 -9.63 -29.37 -17.13
CA PHE A 50 -10.47 -30.31 -16.38
C PHE A 50 -11.95 -29.93 -16.41
N ASN A 51 -12.28 -28.67 -16.15
CA ASN A 51 -13.65 -28.15 -16.20
C ASN A 51 -14.25 -28.25 -17.61
N LEU A 52 -13.43 -28.12 -18.67
CA LEU A 52 -13.87 -28.38 -20.04
C LEU A 52 -14.34 -29.83 -20.19
N GLY A 53 -13.56 -30.81 -19.70
CA GLY A 53 -13.95 -32.22 -19.71
C GLY A 53 -15.26 -32.48 -18.97
N ILE A 54 -15.44 -31.88 -17.80
CA ILE A 54 -16.71 -31.96 -17.04
C ILE A 54 -17.86 -31.38 -17.86
N THR A 55 -17.67 -30.22 -18.48
CA THR A 55 -18.69 -29.58 -19.32
C THR A 55 -19.12 -30.49 -20.46
N GLN A 56 -18.15 -31.15 -21.13
CA GLN A 56 -18.44 -32.09 -22.21
C GLN A 56 -19.22 -33.31 -21.73
N ALA A 57 -18.82 -33.91 -20.60
CA ALA A 57 -19.55 -35.05 -20.01
C ALA A 57 -20.98 -34.68 -19.60
N LEU A 58 -21.18 -33.50 -19.00
CA LEU A 58 -22.52 -33.00 -18.66
C LEU A 58 -23.38 -32.74 -19.90
N ALA A 59 -22.77 -32.26 -20.99
CA ALA A 59 -23.46 -32.05 -22.26
C ALA A 59 -23.87 -33.37 -22.92
N GLU A 60 -23.02 -34.39 -22.89
CA GLU A 60 -23.32 -35.74 -23.39
C GLU A 60 -24.49 -36.38 -22.64
N LEU A 61 -24.54 -36.20 -21.33
CA LEU A 61 -25.63 -36.68 -20.47
C LEU A 61 -26.87 -35.77 -20.50
N ARG A 62 -26.85 -34.65 -21.24
CA ARG A 62 -27.91 -33.62 -21.26
C ARG A 62 -28.26 -33.08 -19.87
N LEU A 63 -27.27 -33.01 -18.99
CA LEU A 63 -27.38 -32.47 -17.64
C LEU A 63 -26.96 -31.01 -17.57
N LEU A 64 -26.19 -30.51 -18.54
CA LEU A 64 -25.72 -29.12 -18.54
C LEU A 64 -26.90 -28.12 -18.53
N ARG A 65 -27.98 -28.44 -19.24
CA ARG A 65 -29.24 -27.69 -19.25
C ARG A 65 -30.00 -27.65 -17.93
N GLN A 66 -29.58 -28.39 -16.90
CA GLN A 66 -30.26 -28.37 -15.59
C GLN A 66 -29.70 -27.28 -14.66
N PHE A 67 -28.50 -26.78 -14.93
CA PHE A 67 -27.89 -25.74 -14.10
C PHE A 67 -28.41 -24.35 -14.45
N ASP A 68 -28.81 -23.60 -13.43
CA ASP A 68 -29.28 -22.22 -13.50
C ASP A 68 -28.14 -21.23 -13.32
N TYR A 69 -27.19 -21.52 -12.44
CA TYR A 69 -26.02 -20.69 -12.18
C TYR A 69 -24.72 -21.39 -12.57
N LEU A 70 -23.75 -20.60 -13.01
CA LEU A 70 -22.38 -21.02 -13.25
C LEU A 70 -21.43 -20.11 -12.44
N SER A 71 -21.02 -20.58 -11.28
CA SER A 71 -20.09 -19.88 -10.39
C SER A 71 -18.65 -20.23 -10.75
N CYS A 72 -17.81 -19.22 -10.95
CA CYS A 72 -16.47 -19.44 -11.47
C CYS A 72 -15.42 -18.62 -10.72
N VAL A 73 -14.25 -19.23 -10.48
CA VAL A 73 -13.04 -18.51 -10.06
C VAL A 73 -11.83 -18.95 -10.89
N SER A 74 -10.94 -18.00 -11.23
CA SER A 74 -9.63 -18.27 -11.83
C SER A 74 -9.69 -19.16 -13.07
N GLY A 75 -9.03 -20.33 -13.07
CA GLY A 75 -9.08 -21.31 -14.16
C GLY A 75 -10.51 -21.70 -14.58
N GLY A 76 -11.42 -21.82 -13.62
CA GLY A 76 -12.84 -22.04 -13.86
C GLY A 76 -13.52 -20.86 -14.56
N GLY A 77 -13.09 -19.64 -14.26
CA GLY A 77 -13.50 -18.42 -14.98
C GLY A 77 -13.11 -18.42 -16.45
N TYR A 78 -12.03 -19.10 -16.83
CA TYR A 78 -11.62 -19.17 -18.24
C TYR A 78 -12.58 -20.01 -19.07
N ILE A 79 -12.93 -21.21 -18.58
CA ILE A 79 -13.91 -22.07 -19.25
C ILE A 79 -15.32 -21.55 -19.06
N GLY A 80 -15.68 -21.02 -17.89
CA GLY A 80 -17.01 -20.45 -17.67
C GLY A 80 -17.28 -19.24 -18.57
N GLY A 81 -16.28 -18.37 -18.77
CA GLY A 81 -16.35 -17.28 -19.75
C GLY A 81 -16.46 -17.79 -21.18
N TRP A 82 -15.64 -18.76 -21.58
CA TRP A 82 -15.75 -19.39 -22.90
C TRP A 82 -17.12 -20.02 -23.14
N LEU A 83 -17.62 -20.83 -22.21
CA LEU A 83 -18.91 -21.51 -22.29
C LEU A 83 -20.03 -20.48 -22.41
N SER A 84 -19.99 -19.43 -21.60
CA SER A 84 -20.98 -18.36 -21.64
C SER A 84 -20.97 -17.63 -22.99
N ALA A 85 -19.79 -17.28 -23.50
CA ALA A 85 -19.64 -16.67 -24.82
C ALA A 85 -20.06 -17.61 -25.96
N PHE A 86 -19.79 -18.92 -25.83
CA PHE A 86 -20.16 -19.93 -26.82
C PHE A 86 -21.68 -20.09 -26.90
N ILE A 87 -22.37 -20.21 -25.76
CA ILE A 87 -23.83 -20.27 -25.68
C ILE A 87 -24.43 -18.99 -26.27
N HIS A 88 -23.90 -17.83 -25.92
CA HIS A 88 -24.41 -16.54 -26.41
C HIS A 88 -24.29 -16.42 -27.93
N LEU A 89 -23.08 -16.62 -28.47
CA LEU A 89 -22.74 -16.32 -29.86
C LEU A 89 -23.14 -17.41 -30.85
N LYS A 90 -23.16 -18.69 -30.44
CA LYS A 90 -23.46 -19.82 -31.32
C LYS A 90 -24.84 -20.41 -31.13
N CYS A 91 -25.42 -20.20 -29.95
CA CYS A 91 -26.62 -20.90 -29.51
C CYS A 91 -27.75 -19.92 -29.12
N ASN A 92 -27.60 -18.63 -29.46
CA ASN A 92 -28.57 -17.57 -29.17
C ASN A 92 -28.99 -17.53 -27.69
N GLY A 93 -28.03 -17.76 -26.78
CA GLY A 93 -28.28 -17.79 -25.34
C GLY A 93 -28.94 -19.07 -24.81
N ARG A 94 -29.08 -20.12 -25.63
CA ARG A 94 -29.75 -21.38 -25.29
C ARG A 94 -28.75 -22.51 -25.06
N VAL A 95 -28.66 -22.99 -23.82
CA VAL A 95 -27.75 -24.10 -23.46
C VAL A 95 -28.15 -25.42 -24.14
N GLU A 96 -29.43 -25.61 -24.42
CA GLU A 96 -29.95 -26.82 -25.07
C GLU A 96 -29.38 -27.00 -26.49
N ASP A 97 -29.14 -25.89 -27.18
CA ASP A 97 -28.53 -25.87 -28.50
C ASP A 97 -27.00 -26.05 -28.43
N ALA A 98 -26.38 -25.78 -27.28
CA ALA A 98 -24.95 -25.92 -27.07
C ALA A 98 -24.54 -27.37 -26.79
N GLU A 99 -25.33 -28.13 -26.03
CA GLU A 99 -25.03 -29.52 -25.67
C GLU A 99 -24.62 -30.45 -26.84
N PRO A 100 -25.35 -30.51 -27.99
CA PRO A 100 -24.93 -31.36 -29.10
C PRO A 100 -23.62 -30.90 -29.76
N LEU A 101 -23.25 -29.62 -29.61
CA LEU A 101 -22.02 -29.05 -30.18
C LEU A 101 -20.78 -29.28 -29.29
N LEU A 102 -20.97 -29.79 -28.07
CA LEU A 102 -19.93 -29.98 -27.05
C LEU A 102 -19.52 -31.45 -26.86
N GLN A 103 -20.19 -32.38 -27.53
CA GLN A 103 -19.95 -33.83 -27.42
C GLN A 103 -18.52 -34.23 -27.82
N THR A 104 -17.98 -35.25 -27.16
CA THR A 104 -16.73 -35.90 -27.54
C THR A 104 -16.96 -36.97 -28.60
N GLY A 105 -15.96 -37.19 -29.47
CA GLY A 105 -16.07 -38.11 -30.61
C GLY A 105 -16.56 -37.44 -31.90
N GLY A 106 -16.37 -38.10 -33.04
CA GLY A 106 -16.71 -37.53 -34.36
C GLY A 106 -15.85 -36.33 -34.78
N THR A 107 -16.41 -35.44 -35.61
CA THR A 107 -15.74 -34.20 -36.05
C THR A 107 -15.79 -33.14 -34.94
N GLU A 108 -14.72 -33.09 -34.14
CA GLU A 108 -14.62 -32.13 -33.02
C GLU A 108 -14.92 -30.69 -33.45
N ASN A 109 -15.75 -30.00 -32.66
CA ASN A 109 -16.10 -28.61 -32.86
C ASN A 109 -14.83 -27.73 -32.92
N SER A 110 -14.76 -26.86 -33.93
CA SER A 110 -13.61 -25.98 -34.14
C SER A 110 -13.29 -25.08 -32.94
N ALA A 111 -14.28 -24.73 -32.11
CA ALA A 111 -14.07 -23.96 -30.89
C ALA A 111 -13.29 -24.77 -29.83
N ILE A 112 -13.64 -26.05 -29.63
CA ILE A 112 -12.93 -26.94 -28.70
C ILE A 112 -11.53 -27.22 -29.21
N ARG A 113 -11.40 -27.49 -30.52
CA ARG A 113 -10.09 -27.66 -31.16
C ARG A 113 -9.21 -26.44 -30.97
N PHE A 114 -9.78 -25.23 -31.07
CA PHE A 114 -9.06 -23.99 -30.83
C PHE A 114 -8.54 -23.91 -29.39
N LEU A 115 -9.36 -24.21 -28.39
CA LEU A 115 -8.92 -24.24 -26.99
C LEU A 115 -7.75 -25.21 -26.78
N ARG A 116 -7.83 -26.41 -27.37
CA ARG A 116 -6.78 -27.43 -27.27
C ARG A 116 -5.48 -26.97 -27.96
N SER A 117 -5.58 -26.33 -29.12
CA SER A 117 -4.45 -25.76 -29.87
C SER A 117 -3.78 -24.57 -29.16
N TYR A 118 -4.52 -23.82 -28.32
CA TYR A 118 -4.01 -22.70 -27.53
C TYR A 118 -3.68 -23.09 -26.07
N SER A 119 -3.35 -24.36 -25.82
CA SER A 119 -2.95 -24.87 -24.50
C SER A 119 -1.72 -24.16 -23.89
N ASN A 120 -0.90 -23.46 -24.66
CA ASN A 120 -0.04 -22.40 -24.13
C ASN A 120 -0.58 -21.02 -24.52
N TYR A 121 -1.56 -20.52 -23.77
CA TYR A 121 -2.28 -19.30 -24.11
C TYR A 121 -1.42 -18.03 -24.00
N LEU A 122 -0.43 -18.03 -23.09
CA LEU A 122 0.50 -16.91 -22.89
C LEU A 122 1.46 -16.76 -24.07
N THR A 123 2.06 -17.86 -24.52
CA THR A 123 3.00 -17.91 -25.64
C THR A 123 2.76 -19.16 -26.52
N PRO A 124 1.79 -19.12 -27.46
CA PRO A 124 1.39 -20.30 -28.24
C PRO A 124 2.54 -20.94 -29.02
N LYS A 125 3.49 -20.14 -29.50
CA LYS A 125 4.77 -20.61 -30.04
C LYS A 125 5.84 -20.45 -28.98
N ALA A 126 5.97 -21.43 -28.08
CA ALA A 126 6.99 -21.40 -27.03
C ALA A 126 8.39 -21.65 -27.63
N SER A 127 9.10 -20.57 -27.94
CA SER A 127 10.54 -20.58 -28.21
C SER A 127 11.15 -19.30 -27.65
N PHE A 128 12.38 -19.38 -27.12
CA PHE A 128 13.11 -18.23 -26.54
C PHE A 128 13.19 -17.04 -27.50
N PHE A 129 13.25 -17.31 -28.81
CA PHE A 129 13.31 -16.30 -29.88
C PHE A 129 11.98 -16.12 -30.63
N SER A 130 10.88 -16.67 -30.11
CA SER A 130 9.56 -16.43 -30.70
C SER A 130 9.14 -14.96 -30.52
N ALA A 131 8.48 -14.40 -31.54
CA ALA A 131 7.94 -13.05 -31.48
C ALA A 131 7.01 -12.85 -30.27
N ASP A 132 6.21 -13.87 -29.90
CA ASP A 132 5.32 -13.81 -28.73
C ASP A 132 6.08 -13.70 -27.40
N THR A 133 7.15 -14.48 -27.22
CA THR A 133 7.97 -14.46 -25.99
C THR A 133 8.76 -13.15 -25.89
N LEU A 134 9.37 -12.70 -26.99
CA LEU A 134 10.06 -11.41 -27.04
C LEU A 134 9.10 -10.24 -26.80
N THR A 135 7.87 -10.30 -27.33
CA THR A 135 6.84 -9.29 -27.05
C THR A 135 6.44 -9.28 -25.57
N ALA A 136 6.31 -10.46 -24.95
CA ALA A 136 6.00 -10.58 -23.52
C ALA A 136 7.11 -9.97 -22.66
N VAL A 137 8.37 -10.33 -22.93
CA VAL A 137 9.55 -9.77 -22.25
C VAL A 137 9.65 -8.26 -22.46
N ALA A 138 9.51 -7.78 -23.69
CA ALA A 138 9.56 -6.35 -23.99
C ALA A 138 8.45 -5.56 -23.30
N THR A 139 7.22 -6.09 -23.27
CA THR A 139 6.08 -5.47 -22.58
C THR A 139 6.30 -5.43 -21.07
N TYR A 140 6.79 -6.54 -20.49
CA TYR A 140 7.15 -6.60 -19.08
C TYR A 140 8.25 -5.61 -18.73
N LEU A 141 9.37 -5.61 -19.47
CA LEU A 141 10.50 -4.70 -19.25
C LEU A 141 10.08 -3.23 -19.40
N ARG A 142 9.31 -2.89 -20.44
CA ARG A 142 8.77 -1.52 -20.62
C ARG A 142 7.98 -1.08 -19.39
N ASN A 143 7.04 -1.91 -18.93
CA ASN A 143 6.19 -1.58 -17.78
C ASN A 143 7.01 -1.55 -16.47
N LEU A 144 7.97 -2.45 -16.32
CA LEU A 144 8.91 -2.47 -15.19
C LEU A 144 9.73 -1.19 -15.14
N TYR A 145 10.34 -0.75 -16.25
CA TYR A 145 11.13 0.47 -16.30
C TYR A 145 10.31 1.72 -15.94
N LEU A 146 9.09 1.84 -16.44
CA LEU A 146 8.21 2.97 -16.13
C LEU A 146 7.89 3.05 -14.63
N ASN A 147 7.56 1.92 -13.99
CA ASN A 147 7.27 1.89 -12.55
C ASN A 147 8.55 2.08 -11.72
N LEU A 148 9.69 1.52 -12.14
CA LEU A 148 10.97 1.69 -11.46
C LEU A 148 11.45 3.14 -11.53
N VAL A 149 11.32 3.83 -12.66
CA VAL A 149 11.67 5.26 -12.78
C VAL A 149 10.85 6.09 -11.80
N LEU A 150 9.52 5.87 -11.74
CA LEU A 150 8.66 6.54 -10.79
C LEU A 150 9.12 6.31 -9.33
N LEU A 151 9.42 5.06 -8.98
CA LEU A 151 9.88 4.69 -7.64
C LEU A 151 11.25 5.30 -7.31
N LEU A 152 12.21 5.21 -8.23
CA LEU A 152 13.57 5.72 -8.06
C LEU A 152 13.58 7.25 -7.93
N LEU A 153 12.75 7.97 -8.69
CA LEU A 153 12.59 9.42 -8.56
C LEU A 153 11.97 9.79 -7.20
N THR A 154 10.96 9.05 -6.76
CA THR A 154 10.30 9.30 -5.46
C THR A 154 11.27 9.04 -4.31
N LEU A 155 11.90 7.86 -4.27
CA LEU A 155 12.87 7.49 -3.25
C LEU A 155 14.11 8.38 -3.31
N GLY A 156 14.57 8.74 -4.51
CA GLY A 156 15.72 9.61 -4.69
C GLY A 156 15.48 11.02 -4.14
N GLY A 157 14.31 11.60 -4.44
CA GLY A 157 13.90 12.87 -3.83
C GLY A 157 13.84 12.79 -2.30
N LEU A 158 13.27 11.72 -1.74
CA LEU A 158 13.22 11.52 -0.28
C LEU A 158 14.61 11.36 0.35
N LEU A 159 15.55 10.70 -0.32
CA LEU A 159 16.93 10.53 0.15
C LEU A 159 17.77 11.82 0.04
N LEU A 160 17.33 12.82 -0.72
CA LEU A 160 17.98 14.14 -0.77
C LEU A 160 17.50 15.06 0.38
N LEU A 161 16.32 14.82 0.96
CA LEU A 161 15.77 15.64 2.03
C LEU A 161 16.69 15.78 3.26
N PRO A 162 17.34 14.72 3.79
CA PRO A 162 18.23 14.88 4.93
C PRO A 162 19.37 15.88 4.70
N ARG A 163 19.91 15.94 3.48
CA ARG A 163 20.94 16.93 3.11
C ARG A 163 20.42 18.36 3.19
N LEU A 164 19.22 18.60 2.65
CA LEU A 164 18.54 19.90 2.71
C LEU A 164 18.21 20.30 4.15
N LEU A 165 17.79 19.34 4.98
CA LEU A 165 17.48 19.58 6.39
C LEU A 165 18.73 19.95 7.18
N VAL A 166 19.83 19.19 7.04
CA VAL A 166 21.10 19.52 7.72
C VAL A 166 21.65 20.87 7.25
N TRP A 167 21.54 21.19 5.95
CA TRP A 167 21.90 22.52 5.47
C TRP A 167 21.01 23.61 6.08
N LEU A 168 19.68 23.42 6.08
CA LEU A 168 18.73 24.40 6.61
C LEU A 168 19.02 24.73 8.07
N VAL A 169 19.27 23.72 8.92
CA VAL A 169 19.54 23.95 10.33
C VAL A 169 20.89 24.65 10.54
N ARG A 170 21.92 24.32 9.74
CA ARG A 170 23.22 25.02 9.74
C ARG A 170 23.08 26.48 9.33
N TRP A 171 22.33 26.75 8.27
CA TRP A 171 22.06 28.10 7.77
C TRP A 171 21.32 28.95 8.81
N ILE A 172 20.27 28.42 9.45
CA ILE A 172 19.53 29.10 10.54
C ILE A 172 20.48 29.47 11.68
N THR A 173 21.45 28.62 12.01
CA THR A 173 22.43 28.88 13.08
C THR A 173 23.58 29.81 12.70
N GLY A 174 23.80 30.09 11.41
CA GLY A 174 25.00 30.78 10.93
C GLY A 174 26.27 29.91 11.03
N TRP A 175 26.13 28.59 11.10
CA TRP A 175 27.23 27.64 11.33
C TRP A 175 27.97 27.25 10.04
N GLU A 176 28.30 28.26 9.22
CA GLU A 176 28.95 28.10 7.90
C GLU A 176 30.44 28.54 7.87
N GLY A 177 31.06 28.92 9.01
CA GLY A 177 32.45 29.43 9.04
C GLY A 177 33.39 28.79 10.07
N ALA A 178 34.71 28.92 9.87
CA ALA A 178 35.77 28.37 10.74
C ALA A 178 35.80 28.95 12.17
N HIS A 179 35.08 30.04 12.43
CA HIS A 179 34.94 30.69 13.76
C HIS A 179 33.52 30.54 14.34
N ALA A 180 32.66 29.72 13.73
CA ALA A 180 31.21 29.76 13.99
C ALA A 180 30.75 29.04 15.28
N ALA A 181 31.65 28.36 16.01
CA ALA A 181 31.29 27.73 17.28
C ALA A 181 30.96 28.75 18.40
N THR A 182 31.44 29.99 18.31
CA THR A 182 31.25 31.02 19.35
C THR A 182 30.00 31.88 19.15
N ASP A 183 29.49 32.03 17.92
CA ASP A 183 28.42 32.99 17.57
C ASP A 183 27.11 32.35 17.05
N ALA A 184 26.93 31.04 17.22
CA ALA A 184 25.72 30.35 16.77
C ALA A 184 24.43 31.02 17.29
N ARG A 185 23.50 31.32 16.38
CA ARG A 185 22.17 31.87 16.72
C ARG A 185 21.30 30.77 17.32
N LEU A 186 21.34 30.61 18.64
CA LEU A 186 20.59 29.57 19.35
C LEU A 186 19.09 29.88 19.51
N LEU A 187 18.72 31.16 19.51
CA LEU A 187 17.34 31.62 19.70
C LEU A 187 16.33 31.03 18.69
N PRO A 188 16.57 31.00 17.36
CA PRO A 188 15.63 30.39 16.42
C PRO A 188 15.45 28.88 16.64
N LEU A 189 16.49 28.17 17.12
CA LEU A 189 16.42 26.73 17.37
C LEU A 189 15.62 26.40 18.63
N PHE A 190 16.04 26.95 19.77
CA PHE A 190 15.32 26.72 21.03
C PHE A 190 13.93 27.37 20.98
N GLY A 191 13.80 28.59 20.45
CA GLY A 191 12.50 29.26 20.29
C GLY A 191 11.55 28.50 19.37
N GLY A 192 12.01 28.08 18.19
CA GLY A 192 11.21 27.27 17.26
C GLY A 192 10.89 25.89 17.82
N GLY A 193 11.86 25.23 18.45
CA GLY A 193 11.69 23.94 19.07
C GLY A 193 10.73 23.95 20.26
N ILE A 194 10.81 24.98 21.11
CA ILE A 194 9.87 25.22 22.22
C ILE A 194 8.47 25.51 21.67
N LEU A 195 8.35 26.34 20.63
CA LEU A 195 7.06 26.61 19.98
C LEU A 195 6.40 25.32 19.49
N PHE A 196 7.14 24.45 18.80
CA PHE A 196 6.58 23.20 18.28
C PHE A 196 6.16 22.22 19.39
N ILE A 197 6.93 22.08 20.47
CA ILE A 197 6.52 21.21 21.60
C ILE A 197 5.35 21.80 22.38
N VAL A 198 5.28 23.13 22.53
CA VAL A 198 4.14 23.82 23.15
C VAL A 198 2.88 23.57 22.33
N VAL A 199 2.93 23.72 21.00
CA VAL A 199 1.82 23.40 20.10
C VAL A 199 1.41 21.93 20.23
N ALA A 200 2.36 21.00 20.23
CA ALA A 200 2.06 19.59 20.41
C ALA A 200 1.39 19.30 21.76
N MET A 201 1.91 19.86 22.86
CA MET A 201 1.38 19.68 24.21
C MET A 201 -0.01 20.30 24.39
N LEU A 202 -0.27 21.44 23.74
CA LEU A 202 -1.61 22.04 23.67
C LEU A 202 -2.60 21.09 23.00
N PHE A 203 -2.26 20.52 21.84
CA PHE A 203 -3.14 19.59 21.13
C PHE A 203 -3.29 18.24 21.84
N ILE A 204 -2.26 17.77 22.55
CA ILE A 204 -2.35 16.61 23.46
C ILE A 204 -3.35 16.90 24.58
N GLY A 205 -3.20 18.03 25.27
CA GLY A 205 -4.12 18.47 26.31
C GLY A 205 -5.55 18.59 25.78
N LEU A 206 -5.72 19.19 24.59
CA LEU A 206 -7.01 19.36 23.93
C LEU A 206 -7.71 18.03 23.65
N ASN A 207 -6.97 17.04 23.16
CA ASN A 207 -7.48 15.68 22.89
C ASN A 207 -7.90 14.98 24.19
N LEU A 208 -7.13 15.12 25.26
CA LEU A 208 -7.42 14.47 26.55
C LEU A 208 -8.50 15.19 27.37
N GLY A 209 -8.67 16.51 27.17
CA GLY A 209 -9.67 17.33 27.84
C GLY A 209 -11.06 17.28 27.21
N SER A 210 -11.16 17.02 25.91
CA SER A 210 -12.43 17.05 25.15
C SER A 210 -13.02 15.66 24.91
N ARG A 211 -13.78 15.12 25.87
CA ARG A 211 -14.60 13.91 25.63
C ARG A 211 -15.82 14.17 24.72
N GLY A 212 -16.26 15.43 24.58
CA GLY A 212 -17.33 15.82 23.65
C GLY A 212 -16.95 15.68 22.17
N ALA A 213 -15.65 15.75 21.85
CA ALA A 213 -15.14 15.62 20.49
C ALA A 213 -15.28 14.21 19.88
N PHE A 214 -15.66 13.19 20.67
CA PHE A 214 -15.91 11.84 20.15
C PHE A 214 -17.10 11.76 19.19
N LYS A 215 -18.11 12.63 19.35
CA LYS A 215 -19.29 12.69 18.48
C LYS A 215 -19.01 13.49 17.20
N SER A 216 -18.43 14.69 17.32
CA SER A 216 -18.16 15.59 16.18
C SER A 216 -16.90 15.22 15.38
N ARG A 217 -15.99 14.43 15.96
CA ARG A 217 -14.73 13.95 15.35
C ARG A 217 -13.99 15.06 14.58
N PRO A 218 -13.64 16.18 15.22
CA PRO A 218 -12.92 17.27 14.57
C PRO A 218 -11.52 16.80 14.13
N PHE A 219 -10.94 17.48 13.14
CA PHE A 219 -9.68 17.05 12.49
C PHE A 219 -8.57 16.69 13.49
N TYR A 220 -8.35 17.51 14.53
CA TYR A 220 -7.30 17.31 15.55
C TYR A 220 -7.44 16.04 16.41
N THR A 221 -8.61 15.40 16.41
CA THR A 221 -8.84 14.11 17.10
C THR A 221 -8.68 12.90 16.18
N ARG A 222 -8.70 13.12 14.86
CA ARG A 222 -8.50 12.06 13.88
C ARG A 222 -7.01 11.70 13.85
N GLN A 223 -6.70 10.46 13.50
CA GLN A 223 -5.30 10.00 13.35
C GLN A 223 -4.47 10.94 12.47
N ALA A 224 -5.03 11.41 11.34
CA ALA A 224 -4.36 12.37 10.48
C ALA A 224 -4.01 13.68 11.22
N GLY A 225 -4.94 14.22 12.01
CA GLY A 225 -4.70 15.43 12.80
C GLY A 225 -3.71 15.21 13.95
N VAL A 226 -3.73 14.05 14.61
CA VAL A 226 -2.73 13.71 15.64
C VAL A 226 -1.33 13.61 15.02
N LEU A 227 -1.21 12.99 13.84
CA LEU A 227 0.07 12.90 13.14
C LEU A 227 0.59 14.28 12.72
N THR A 228 -0.27 15.18 12.25
CA THR A 228 0.14 16.51 11.75
C THR A 228 0.30 17.57 12.85
N LEU A 229 -0.51 17.55 13.90
CA LEU A 229 -0.54 18.58 14.96
C LEU A 229 0.18 18.17 16.23
N VAL A 230 0.52 16.88 16.39
CA VAL A 230 1.27 16.37 17.54
C VAL A 230 2.58 15.72 17.09
N VAL A 231 2.54 14.63 16.33
CA VAL A 231 3.75 13.85 16.02
C VAL A 231 4.76 14.64 15.18
N LEU A 232 4.31 15.33 14.13
CA LEU A 232 5.18 16.15 13.29
C LEU A 232 5.80 17.33 14.08
N PRO A 233 5.05 18.14 14.85
CA PRO A 233 5.64 19.16 15.72
C PRO A 233 6.59 18.59 16.78
N VAL A 234 6.27 17.43 17.39
CA VAL A 234 7.19 16.76 18.34
C VAL A 234 8.50 16.38 17.66
N LEU A 235 8.46 15.85 16.43
CA LEU A 235 9.63 15.52 15.63
C LEU A 235 10.46 16.77 15.28
N LEU A 236 9.81 17.84 14.79
CA LEU A 236 10.48 19.11 14.47
C LEU A 236 11.08 19.76 15.72
N SER A 237 10.37 19.70 16.86
CA SER A 237 10.87 20.17 18.14
C SER A 237 12.11 19.42 18.56
N ALA A 238 12.06 18.08 18.56
CA ALA A 238 13.20 17.26 18.91
C ALA A 238 14.39 17.53 17.99
N TRP A 239 14.16 17.73 16.69
CA TRP A 239 15.24 18.02 15.76
C TRP A 239 15.92 19.36 16.03
N LEU A 240 15.15 20.45 16.16
CA LEU A 240 15.69 21.79 16.42
C LEU A 240 16.36 21.87 17.80
N ILE A 241 15.76 21.29 18.82
CA ILE A 241 16.32 21.29 20.19
C ILE A 241 17.58 20.43 20.23
N ALA A 242 17.57 19.23 19.66
CA ALA A 242 18.76 18.37 19.61
C ALA A 242 19.94 19.07 18.92
N TYR A 243 19.69 19.73 17.79
CA TYR A 243 20.70 20.51 17.11
C TYR A 243 21.13 21.76 17.91
N GLY A 244 20.19 22.41 18.61
CA GLY A 244 20.47 23.56 19.49
C GLY A 244 21.39 23.20 20.66
N PHE A 245 21.20 22.03 21.27
CA PHE A 245 22.11 21.49 22.27
C PHE A 245 23.50 21.23 21.70
N TYR A 246 23.59 20.63 20.50
CA TYR A 246 24.87 20.38 19.84
C TYR A 246 25.61 21.69 19.46
N ALA A 247 24.91 22.66 18.87
CA ALA A 247 25.47 23.95 18.47
C ALA A 247 25.81 24.86 19.67
N GLY A 248 25.06 24.73 20.77
CA GLY A 248 25.15 25.58 21.94
C GLY A 248 25.85 24.96 23.14
N ALA A 249 26.43 23.76 23.03
CA ALA A 249 26.92 22.97 24.16
C ALA A 249 27.83 23.77 25.10
N ALA A 250 28.81 24.50 24.55
CA ALA A 250 29.73 25.35 25.32
C ALA A 250 29.08 26.52 26.08
N LYS A 251 27.87 26.96 25.68
CA LYS A 251 27.11 28.03 26.36
C LYS A 251 26.13 27.48 27.40
N LEU A 252 25.87 26.17 27.40
CA LEU A 252 24.87 25.52 28.25
C LEU A 252 25.45 25.00 29.58
N ASP A 253 26.78 24.96 29.72
CA ASP A 253 27.49 24.52 30.95
C ASP A 253 27.21 25.38 32.20
N GLY A 254 26.53 26.52 32.06
CA GLY A 254 26.17 27.40 33.17
C GLY A 254 24.79 27.18 33.78
N ILE A 255 23.97 26.26 33.25
CA ILE A 255 22.59 26.05 33.75
C ILE A 255 22.61 25.10 34.95
N SER A 256 22.21 25.60 36.12
CA SER A 256 22.10 24.77 37.33
C SER A 256 21.07 23.65 37.15
N PRO A 257 21.19 22.51 37.86
CA PRO A 257 20.18 21.45 37.85
C PRO A 257 18.77 21.96 38.19
N VAL A 258 18.68 22.96 39.06
CA VAL A 258 17.41 23.64 39.39
C VAL A 258 16.86 24.41 38.18
N GLY A 259 17.71 25.08 37.42
CA GLY A 259 17.33 25.74 36.17
C GLY A 259 16.73 24.76 35.16
N TRP A 260 17.35 23.59 34.99
CA TRP A 260 16.82 22.52 34.12
C TRP A 260 15.43 22.04 34.55
N VAL A 261 15.23 21.84 35.85
CA VAL A 261 13.93 21.46 36.44
C VAL A 261 12.87 22.53 36.16
N LEU A 262 13.20 23.81 36.38
CA LEU A 262 12.26 24.92 36.14
C LEU A 262 11.88 25.04 34.66
N TRP A 263 12.85 24.90 33.75
CA TRP A 263 12.59 24.88 32.31
C TRP A 263 11.71 23.70 31.90
N GLY A 264 11.99 22.51 32.42
CA GLY A 264 11.17 21.32 32.18
C GLY A 264 9.72 21.50 32.64
N MET A 265 9.52 22.08 33.82
CA MET A 265 8.18 22.43 34.32
C MET A 265 7.48 23.47 33.42
N LEU A 266 8.19 24.52 33.01
CA LEU A 266 7.64 25.62 32.22
C LEU A 266 7.22 25.20 30.80
N VAL A 267 8.01 24.35 30.15
CA VAL A 267 7.71 23.88 28.77
C VAL A 267 6.63 22.79 28.78
N TYR A 268 6.56 21.98 29.84
CA TYR A 268 5.64 20.84 29.90
C TYR A 268 4.26 21.20 30.46
N VAL A 269 4.19 21.88 31.60
CA VAL A 269 2.98 21.97 32.42
C VAL A 269 1.97 23.01 31.92
N PRO A 270 2.33 24.28 31.67
CA PRO A 270 1.37 25.28 31.21
C PRO A 270 0.69 24.91 29.88
N PRO A 271 1.40 24.48 28.81
CA PRO A 271 0.74 24.12 27.56
C PRO A 271 -0.22 22.94 27.72
N TRP A 272 0.16 21.93 28.50
CA TRP A 272 -0.68 20.77 28.75
C TRP A 272 -1.94 21.15 29.54
N LEU A 273 -1.82 21.96 30.59
CA LEU A 273 -2.96 22.44 31.39
C LEU A 273 -3.89 23.34 30.58
N VAL A 274 -3.34 24.28 29.79
CA VAL A 274 -4.13 25.16 28.91
C VAL A 274 -4.88 24.35 27.87
N GLY A 275 -4.21 23.40 27.20
CA GLY A 275 -4.83 22.50 26.24
C GLY A 275 -5.96 21.68 26.86
N TRP A 276 -5.71 21.11 28.05
CA TRP A 276 -6.71 20.34 28.80
C TRP A 276 -7.93 21.18 29.21
N ALA A 277 -7.69 22.40 29.73
CA ALA A 277 -8.75 23.34 30.11
C ALA A 277 -9.58 23.78 28.90
N LEU A 278 -8.92 24.10 27.78
CA LEU A 278 -9.56 24.49 26.53
C LEU A 278 -10.41 23.34 25.95
N GLY A 279 -9.89 22.11 25.98
CA GLY A 279 -10.63 20.92 25.55
C GLY A 279 -11.88 20.70 26.37
N ARG A 280 -11.79 20.93 27.69
CA ARG A 280 -12.94 20.87 28.58
C ARG A 280 -13.95 21.97 28.26
N PHE A 281 -13.50 23.22 28.09
CA PHE A 281 -14.34 24.38 27.77
C PHE A 281 -15.11 24.17 26.46
N LEU A 282 -14.42 23.80 25.38
CA LEU A 282 -15.03 23.52 24.08
C LEU A 282 -15.96 22.30 24.13
N GLY A 283 -15.73 21.37 25.06
CA GLY A 283 -16.59 20.21 25.30
C GLY A 283 -17.79 20.45 26.22
N ARG A 284 -17.91 21.61 26.88
CA ARG A 284 -19.01 21.92 27.84
C ARG A 284 -20.40 21.95 27.19
N CYS A 285 -20.48 22.05 25.87
CA CYS A 285 -21.75 22.00 25.14
C CYS A 285 -22.39 20.59 25.11
N HIS A 286 -21.77 19.57 25.73
CA HIS A 286 -22.31 18.21 25.85
C HIS A 286 -22.40 17.77 27.32
N LEU A 287 -23.58 17.28 27.72
CA LEU A 287 -24.03 17.06 29.11
C LEU A 287 -23.33 15.91 29.87
N ASP A 288 -22.49 15.10 29.23
CA ASP A 288 -21.94 13.85 29.81
C ASP A 288 -20.50 13.96 30.37
N GLN A 289 -20.08 15.13 30.90
CA GLN A 289 -18.73 15.27 31.44
C GLN A 289 -18.64 14.95 32.94
N PRO A 290 -17.75 14.03 33.37
CA PRO A 290 -17.53 13.79 34.79
C PRO A 290 -16.97 15.05 35.47
N GLN A 291 -17.62 15.47 36.55
CA GLN A 291 -17.15 16.56 37.40
C GLN A 291 -15.91 16.07 38.18
N PHE A 292 -14.79 16.80 38.05
CA PHE A 292 -13.59 16.50 38.83
C PHE A 292 -13.63 17.40 40.06
N PRO A 293 -13.51 16.85 41.29
CA PRO A 293 -13.38 17.69 42.46
C PRO A 293 -12.09 18.52 42.35
N PRO A 294 -12.08 19.77 42.84
CA PRO A 294 -10.94 20.69 42.68
C PRO A 294 -9.62 20.09 43.20
N GLY A 295 -9.67 19.32 44.29
CA GLY A 295 -8.48 18.61 44.82
C GLY A 295 -7.87 17.59 43.85
N ARG A 296 -8.66 17.01 42.94
CA ARG A 296 -8.17 16.10 41.90
C ARG A 296 -7.42 16.85 40.81
N VAL A 297 -7.86 18.05 40.45
CA VAL A 297 -7.18 18.91 39.47
C VAL A 297 -5.85 19.42 40.03
N VAL A 298 -5.82 19.80 41.31
CA VAL A 298 -4.59 20.19 42.01
C VAL A 298 -3.58 19.04 42.04
N ALA A 299 -4.02 17.82 42.38
CA ALA A 299 -3.15 16.65 42.36
C ALA A 299 -2.60 16.35 40.95
N MET A 300 -3.42 16.46 39.91
CA MET A 300 -2.98 16.32 38.51
C MET A 300 -1.93 17.36 38.12
N GLY A 301 -2.11 18.61 38.53
CA GLY A 301 -1.11 19.67 38.35
C GLY A 301 0.20 19.34 39.07
N GLY A 302 0.13 18.81 40.30
CA GLY A 302 1.29 18.37 41.07
C GLY A 302 2.08 17.24 40.39
N TYR A 303 1.40 16.20 39.89
CA TYR A 303 2.06 15.12 39.15
C TYR A 303 2.63 15.60 37.82
N ALA A 304 1.97 16.53 37.12
CA ALA A 304 2.50 17.14 35.91
C ALA A 304 3.78 17.95 36.20
N LEU A 305 3.85 18.67 37.33
CA LEU A 305 5.06 19.36 37.78
C LEU A 305 6.21 18.39 38.08
N LEU A 306 5.94 17.28 38.77
CA LEU A 306 6.94 16.24 39.02
C LEU A 306 7.43 15.60 37.71
N ALA A 307 6.54 15.34 36.77
CA ALA A 307 6.90 14.84 35.45
C ALA A 307 7.73 15.87 34.66
N GLY A 308 7.35 17.15 34.71
CA GLY A 308 8.11 18.25 34.10
C GLY A 308 9.51 18.40 34.70
N ALA A 309 9.64 18.25 36.03
CA ALA A 309 10.94 18.23 36.71
C ALA A 309 11.81 17.07 36.23
N PHE A 310 11.24 15.87 36.15
CA PHE A 310 11.92 14.69 35.62
C PHE A 310 12.35 14.89 34.16
N GLY A 311 11.50 15.48 33.33
CA GLY A 311 11.83 15.87 31.95
C GLY A 311 12.96 16.89 31.88
N GLY A 312 13.01 17.85 32.81
CA GLY A 312 14.12 18.79 32.94
C GLY A 312 15.45 18.11 33.25
N LEU A 313 15.46 17.15 34.17
CA LEU A 313 16.66 16.35 34.47
C LEU A 313 17.11 15.49 33.27
N LEU A 314 16.18 14.93 32.51
CA LEU A 314 16.50 14.24 31.27
C LEU A 314 17.11 15.20 30.22
N LEU A 315 16.64 16.44 30.13
CA LEU A 315 17.25 17.45 29.26
C LEU A 315 18.67 17.82 29.72
N ALA A 316 18.93 17.85 31.03
CA ALA A 316 20.29 18.03 31.55
C ALA A 316 21.22 16.88 31.13
N ALA A 317 20.77 15.63 31.28
CA ALA A 317 21.51 14.45 30.81
C ALA A 317 21.71 14.46 29.28
N PHE A 318 20.73 14.99 28.54
CA PHE A 318 20.86 15.15 27.09
C PHE A 318 21.91 16.21 26.71
N ALA A 319 22.04 17.28 27.50
CA ALA A 319 23.06 18.30 27.29
C ALA A 319 24.47 17.71 27.37
N GLU A 320 24.74 16.86 28.37
CA GLU A 320 26.01 16.14 28.50
C GLU A 320 26.27 15.21 27.31
N MET A 321 25.24 14.50 26.83
CA MET A 321 25.36 13.65 25.64
C MET A 321 25.63 14.47 24.37
N ALA A 322 25.00 15.64 24.21
CA ALA A 322 25.22 16.52 23.07
C ALA A 322 26.65 17.08 23.04
N GLU A 323 27.22 17.35 24.21
CA GLU A 323 28.63 17.72 24.36
C GLU A 323 29.57 16.55 23.98
N TRP A 324 29.24 15.32 24.38
CA TRP A 324 29.98 14.15 23.91
C TRP A 324 29.93 13.99 22.38
N ILE A 325 28.76 14.19 21.76
CA ILE A 325 28.62 14.17 20.28
C ILE A 325 29.51 15.24 19.63
N ARG A 326 29.59 16.43 20.24
CA ARG A 326 30.47 17.52 19.77
C ARG A 326 31.95 17.15 19.81
N GLN A 327 32.38 16.37 20.80
CA GLN A 327 33.75 15.87 20.88
C GLN A 327 34.06 14.83 19.80
N VAL A 328 33.05 14.07 19.35
CA VAL A 328 33.18 13.10 18.25
C VAL A 328 33.30 13.79 16.88
N GLY A 329 32.75 14.99 16.70
CA GLY A 329 32.91 15.76 15.46
C GLY A 329 32.40 17.19 15.60
N THR A 330 33.22 18.17 15.22
CA THR A 330 32.95 19.61 15.43
C THR A 330 32.44 20.34 14.17
N GLY A 331 32.34 19.65 13.04
CA GLY A 331 31.89 20.19 11.75
C GLY A 331 30.64 19.48 11.21
N TYR A 332 30.58 19.27 9.90
CA TYR A 332 29.47 18.58 9.25
C TYR A 332 29.24 17.16 9.81
N SER A 333 30.33 16.48 10.19
CA SER A 333 30.30 15.17 10.81
C SER A 333 29.48 15.11 12.09
N GLY A 334 29.53 16.14 12.94
CA GLY A 334 28.66 16.21 14.12
C GLY A 334 27.25 16.72 13.80
N SER A 335 27.10 17.63 12.82
CA SER A 335 25.80 18.20 12.43
C SER A 335 24.80 17.15 11.97
N TRP A 336 25.23 16.15 11.17
CA TRP A 336 24.33 15.09 10.74
C TRP A 336 24.03 14.10 11.87
N ILE A 337 25.00 13.80 12.75
CA ILE A 337 24.80 12.93 13.93
C ILE A 337 23.78 13.56 14.88
N ALA A 338 23.91 14.86 15.14
CA ALA A 338 22.96 15.62 15.94
C ALA A 338 21.56 15.59 15.31
N SER A 339 21.47 15.83 13.99
CA SER A 339 20.20 15.81 13.27
C SER A 339 19.56 14.42 13.22
N ALA A 340 20.35 13.34 13.21
CA ALA A 340 19.88 11.97 13.08
C ALA A 340 19.64 11.28 14.43
N LEU A 341 20.74 10.97 15.13
CA LEU A 341 20.75 10.14 16.33
C LEU A 341 20.35 10.93 17.58
N ALA A 342 20.83 12.16 17.72
CA ALA A 342 20.48 12.99 18.88
C ALA A 342 18.99 13.37 18.86
N THR A 343 18.43 13.68 17.68
CA THR A 343 16.97 13.85 17.49
C THR A 343 16.19 12.61 17.94
N ALA A 344 16.61 11.42 17.49
CA ALA A 344 15.93 10.17 17.85
C ALA A 344 16.02 9.87 19.36
N LEU A 345 17.16 10.16 19.98
CA LEU A 345 17.36 10.06 21.43
C LEU A 345 16.50 11.06 22.20
N LEU A 346 16.41 12.30 21.73
CA LEU A 346 15.59 13.33 22.38
C LEU A 346 14.09 12.98 22.34
N LEU A 347 13.61 12.39 21.23
CA LEU A 347 12.26 11.82 21.16
C LEU A 347 12.03 10.72 22.19
N LYS A 348 13.05 9.91 22.50
CA LYS A 348 12.97 8.92 23.59
C LYS A 348 12.89 9.58 24.95
N PHE A 349 13.61 10.67 25.17
CA PHE A 349 13.56 11.42 26.43
C PHE A 349 12.18 12.05 26.62
N TYR A 350 11.60 12.64 25.58
CA TYR A 350 10.20 13.11 25.60
C TYR A 350 9.23 11.97 25.94
N SER A 351 9.40 10.81 25.31
CA SER A 351 8.59 9.62 25.61
C SER A 351 8.75 9.16 27.05
N LEU A 352 9.96 9.22 27.63
CA LEU A 352 10.23 8.81 29.00
C LEU A 352 9.60 9.77 30.01
N THR A 353 9.64 11.09 29.75
CA THR A 353 8.91 12.10 30.54
C THR A 353 7.41 11.79 30.58
N VAL A 354 6.82 11.46 29.44
CA VAL A 354 5.41 11.09 29.32
C VAL A 354 5.12 9.77 30.06
N VAL A 355 5.97 8.76 29.95
CA VAL A 355 5.83 7.49 30.69
C VAL A 355 5.88 7.75 32.19
N GLY A 356 6.80 8.60 32.65
CA GLY A 356 6.87 9.06 34.04
C GLY A 356 5.57 9.75 34.47
N HIS A 357 5.03 10.64 33.65
CA HIS A 357 3.75 11.29 33.91
C HIS A 357 2.60 10.28 34.03
N ILE A 358 2.51 9.30 33.13
CA ILE A 358 1.48 8.25 33.17
C ILE A 358 1.62 7.41 34.45
N GLY A 359 2.85 7.05 34.83
CA GLY A 359 3.14 6.29 36.04
C GLY A 359 2.74 7.05 37.31
N LEU A 360 3.16 8.31 37.44
CA LEU A 360 2.83 9.19 38.57
C LEU A 360 1.33 9.44 38.70
N MET A 361 0.65 9.62 37.56
CA MET A 361 -0.79 9.82 37.54
C MET A 361 -1.58 8.60 38.00
N GLY A 362 -1.04 7.38 37.94
CA GLY A 362 -1.65 6.17 38.49
C GLY A 362 -3.16 6.06 38.24
N ARG A 363 -3.96 5.99 39.31
CA ARG A 363 -5.44 5.89 39.25
C ARG A 363 -6.17 7.19 38.84
N TYR A 364 -5.46 8.31 38.66
CA TYR A 364 -6.05 9.56 38.19
C TYR A 364 -6.31 9.54 36.68
N PHE A 365 -5.52 8.79 35.89
CA PHE A 365 -5.82 8.56 34.49
C PHE A 365 -6.82 7.42 34.29
N SER A 366 -7.82 7.68 33.45
CA SER A 366 -8.73 6.65 32.94
C SER A 366 -7.99 5.68 32.03
N HIS A 367 -8.51 4.45 31.88
CA HIS A 367 -7.96 3.46 30.95
C HIS A 367 -7.87 4.02 29.52
N ASP A 368 -8.88 4.76 29.06
CA ASP A 368 -8.91 5.38 27.73
C ASP A 368 -7.77 6.38 27.52
N SER A 369 -7.48 7.21 28.53
CA SER A 369 -6.38 8.19 28.47
C SER A 369 -5.02 7.50 28.37
N ARG A 370 -4.83 6.38 29.08
CA ARG A 370 -3.59 5.59 29.00
C ARG A 370 -3.43 4.94 27.63
N GLU A 371 -4.51 4.39 27.07
CA GLU A 371 -4.52 3.82 25.72
C GLU A 371 -4.19 4.89 24.66
N TRP A 372 -4.76 6.10 24.78
CA TRP A 372 -4.46 7.21 23.86
C TRP A 372 -2.97 7.59 23.89
N TRP A 373 -2.38 7.69 25.08
CA TRP A 373 -0.94 7.94 25.24
C TRP A 373 -0.08 6.80 24.68
N SER A 374 -0.49 5.55 24.88
CA SER A 374 0.21 4.37 24.34
C SER A 374 0.23 4.40 22.81
N ARG A 375 -0.90 4.72 22.18
CA ARG A 375 -0.99 4.89 20.71
C ARG A 375 -0.12 6.03 20.20
N LEU A 376 -0.13 7.18 20.89
CA LEU A 376 0.75 8.29 20.55
C LEU A 376 2.23 7.88 20.65
N GLY A 377 2.60 7.17 21.73
CA GLY A 377 3.95 6.64 21.93
C GLY A 377 4.38 5.70 20.81
N GLY A 378 3.48 4.85 20.31
CA GLY A 378 3.73 4.00 19.14
C GLY A 378 4.05 4.79 17.87
N TRP A 379 3.31 5.87 17.59
CA TRP A 379 3.57 6.72 16.43
C TRP A 379 4.86 7.54 16.56
N VAL A 380 5.16 8.08 17.74
CA VAL A 380 6.42 8.80 18.01
C VAL A 380 7.62 7.85 17.89
N LEU A 381 7.49 6.60 18.34
CA LEU A 381 8.49 5.56 18.16
C LEU A 381 8.74 5.27 16.68
N LEU A 382 7.68 5.06 15.91
CA LEU A 382 7.79 4.81 14.47
C LEU A 382 8.45 5.98 13.75
N ALA A 383 8.05 7.23 14.06
CA ALA A 383 8.64 8.44 13.50
C ALA A 383 10.13 8.55 13.84
N SER A 384 10.51 8.28 15.09
CA SER A 384 11.91 8.26 15.55
C SER A 384 12.75 7.24 14.78
N LEU A 385 12.25 6.01 14.61
CA LEU A 385 12.95 4.95 13.87
C LEU A 385 13.08 5.29 12.37
N MET A 386 12.02 5.79 11.75
CA MET A 386 12.04 6.21 10.35
C MET A 386 13.03 7.36 10.11
N TRP A 387 13.01 8.37 10.99
CA TRP A 387 13.92 9.51 10.92
C TRP A 387 15.39 9.09 11.06
N ALA A 388 15.71 8.32 12.11
CA ALA A 388 17.06 7.82 12.34
C ALA A 388 17.56 6.95 11.17
N THR A 389 16.70 6.07 10.66
CA THR A 389 17.03 5.18 9.54
C THR A 389 17.27 5.96 8.26
N LEU A 390 16.40 6.93 7.94
CA LEU A 390 16.53 7.75 6.74
C LEU A 390 17.85 8.53 6.72
N PHE A 391 18.17 9.23 7.81
CA PHE A 391 19.44 9.96 7.91
C PHE A 391 20.65 9.02 7.90
N SER A 392 20.57 7.90 8.63
CA SER A 392 21.65 6.91 8.65
C SER A 392 21.94 6.36 7.26
N ILE A 393 20.92 6.01 6.48
CA ILE A 393 21.11 5.56 5.09
C ILE A 393 21.81 6.65 4.28
N VAL A 394 21.35 7.90 4.37
CA VAL A 394 21.89 8.99 3.53
C VAL A 394 23.37 9.29 3.82
N TYR A 395 23.79 9.25 5.08
CA TYR A 395 25.14 9.64 5.49
C TYR A 395 26.12 8.47 5.68
N ILE A 396 25.64 7.31 6.11
CA ILE A 396 26.49 6.13 6.37
C ILE A 396 26.65 5.28 5.10
N ALA A 397 25.62 5.17 4.24
CA ALA A 397 25.71 4.28 3.08
C ALA A 397 26.84 4.67 2.12
N PRO A 398 27.07 5.94 1.77
CA PRO A 398 28.17 6.27 0.86
C PRO A 398 29.55 5.90 1.41
N ALA A 399 29.78 6.13 2.71
CA ALA A 399 30.99 5.69 3.39
C ALA A 399 31.11 4.16 3.41
N PHE A 400 30.01 3.44 3.66
CA PHE A 400 29.98 1.98 3.67
C PHE A 400 30.36 1.39 2.31
N PHE A 401 29.79 1.89 1.21
CA PHE A 401 30.07 1.37 -0.13
C PHE A 401 31.49 1.72 -0.62
N ARG A 402 32.11 2.80 -0.11
CA ARG A 402 33.53 3.09 -0.36
C ARG A 402 34.46 2.21 0.46
N TRP A 403 34.10 1.90 1.70
CA TRP A 403 34.86 1.02 2.60
C TRP A 403 34.74 -0.47 2.22
N ALA A 404 33.60 -0.89 1.68
CA ALA A 404 33.34 -2.28 1.36
C ALA A 404 34.25 -2.81 0.21
N PRO A 405 34.69 -4.08 0.25
CA PRO A 405 35.52 -4.68 -0.79
C PRO A 405 34.86 -4.66 -2.17
N GLU A 406 35.65 -4.51 -3.24
CA GLU A 406 35.12 -4.40 -4.61
C GLU A 406 34.30 -5.62 -5.04
N ALA A 407 34.76 -6.82 -4.64
CA ALA A 407 34.06 -8.06 -4.90
C ALA A 407 32.67 -8.08 -4.26
N PHE A 408 32.49 -7.45 -3.08
CA PHE A 408 31.19 -7.36 -2.41
C PHE A 408 30.25 -6.40 -3.14
N VAL A 409 30.75 -5.24 -3.59
CA VAL A 409 29.94 -4.24 -4.32
C VAL A 409 29.58 -4.76 -5.72
N ALA A 410 30.53 -5.37 -6.43
CA ALA A 410 30.33 -5.96 -7.77
C ALA A 410 29.42 -7.18 -7.72
N ALA A 411 29.59 -8.08 -6.74
CA ALA A 411 28.66 -9.18 -6.51
C ALA A 411 27.28 -8.66 -6.09
N GLY A 412 27.22 -7.53 -5.35
CA GLY A 412 26.00 -6.89 -4.89
C GLY A 412 25.08 -6.41 -6.02
N GLY A 413 25.56 -6.04 -7.20
CA GLY A 413 24.66 -5.64 -8.31
C GLY A 413 23.95 -6.82 -8.97
N LEU A 414 24.74 -7.81 -9.41
CA LEU A 414 24.27 -8.97 -10.18
C LEU A 414 23.64 -10.06 -9.30
N THR A 415 24.23 -10.36 -8.14
CA THR A 415 23.75 -11.40 -7.22
C THR A 415 22.47 -10.97 -6.49
N TRP A 416 22.24 -9.65 -6.32
CA TRP A 416 21.07 -9.12 -5.62
C TRP A 416 19.80 -9.12 -6.48
N GLY A 417 19.90 -8.79 -7.77
CA GLY A 417 18.81 -8.96 -8.73
C GLY A 417 18.42 -10.43 -8.90
N LEU A 418 19.43 -11.31 -9.05
CA LEU A 418 19.23 -12.76 -9.19
C LEU A 418 18.68 -13.43 -7.93
N SER A 419 19.17 -13.08 -6.74
CA SER A 419 18.68 -13.64 -5.46
C SER A 419 17.25 -13.20 -5.13
N THR A 420 16.83 -12.02 -5.60
CA THR A 420 15.45 -11.54 -5.42
C THR A 420 14.49 -12.26 -6.36
N LEU A 421 14.90 -12.47 -7.62
CA LEU A 421 14.17 -13.33 -8.55
C LEU A 421 14.06 -14.76 -8.00
N ALA A 422 15.15 -15.29 -7.44
CA ALA A 422 15.16 -16.59 -6.77
C ALA A 422 14.27 -16.62 -5.53
N GLY A 423 14.22 -15.57 -4.72
CA GLY A 423 13.32 -15.48 -3.55
C GLY A 423 11.83 -15.49 -3.92
N VAL A 424 11.46 -14.78 -4.99
CA VAL A 424 10.08 -14.80 -5.54
C VAL A 424 9.75 -16.16 -6.16
N LEU A 425 10.71 -16.81 -6.84
CA LEU A 425 10.54 -18.15 -7.40
C LEU A 425 10.49 -19.24 -6.33
N LEU A 426 11.26 -19.10 -5.24
CA LEU A 426 11.25 -20.02 -4.09
C LEU A 426 9.98 -19.85 -3.25
N GLY A 427 9.42 -18.64 -3.16
CA GLY A 427 8.11 -18.39 -2.54
C GLY A 427 6.94 -19.02 -3.29
N ARG A 428 7.13 -19.42 -4.56
CA ARG A 428 6.16 -20.20 -5.36
C ARG A 428 6.21 -21.71 -5.14
N GLY A 429 7.15 -22.20 -4.31
CA GLY A 429 7.16 -23.60 -3.89
C GLY A 429 5.90 -23.90 -3.08
N GLY A 430 4.89 -24.48 -3.74
CA GLY A 430 3.62 -24.82 -3.12
C GLY A 430 3.84 -25.69 -1.90
N LYS A 431 3.54 -25.15 -0.72
CA LYS A 431 3.37 -25.97 0.47
C LYS A 431 2.13 -26.82 0.23
N THR A 432 2.33 -28.11 -0.01
CA THR A 432 1.27 -29.11 0.19
C THR A 432 0.80 -29.01 1.63
N ALA A 433 -0.52 -29.06 1.84
CA ALA A 433 -1.13 -29.06 3.17
C ALA A 433 -0.59 -30.26 3.97
N GLY A 434 0.45 -30.04 4.78
CA GLY A 434 1.13 -31.11 5.52
C GLY A 434 2.54 -30.75 6.03
N ASP A 435 3.26 -29.82 5.40
CA ASP A 435 4.64 -29.53 5.78
C ASP A 435 4.74 -28.42 6.85
N THR A 436 4.81 -28.82 8.13
CA THR A 436 4.85 -27.93 9.30
C THR A 436 6.28 -27.58 9.75
N ARG A 437 7.33 -28.13 9.14
CA ARG A 437 8.72 -27.83 9.51
C ARG A 437 9.20 -26.52 8.87
N ARG A 438 9.32 -25.46 9.69
CA ARG A 438 10.01 -24.22 9.30
C ARG A 438 11.49 -24.51 9.04
N THR A 439 11.90 -24.47 7.78
CA THR A 439 13.29 -24.68 7.37
C THR A 439 14.08 -23.37 7.53
N TRP A 440 15.42 -23.42 7.66
CA TRP A 440 16.26 -22.21 7.66
C TRP A 440 16.04 -21.34 6.40
N ARG A 441 15.67 -21.97 5.28
CA ARG A 441 15.25 -21.34 4.03
C ARG A 441 14.00 -20.46 4.18
N ASP A 442 13.03 -20.86 5.01
CA ASP A 442 11.83 -20.05 5.29
C ASP A 442 12.20 -18.78 6.06
N ARG A 443 13.12 -18.87 7.03
CA ARG A 443 13.61 -17.70 7.77
C ARG A 443 14.41 -16.76 6.85
N ALA A 444 15.26 -17.32 5.98
CA ALA A 444 15.96 -16.54 4.98
C ALA A 444 14.97 -15.81 4.06
N ALA A 445 13.97 -16.51 3.52
CA ALA A 445 12.94 -15.92 2.65
C ALA A 445 12.13 -14.79 3.32
N GLN A 446 11.94 -14.84 4.65
CA GLN A 446 11.28 -13.77 5.40
C GLN A 446 12.14 -12.51 5.58
N VAL A 447 13.46 -12.67 5.70
CA VAL A 447 14.40 -11.56 5.95
C VAL A 447 14.90 -10.93 4.65
N MET A 448 15.04 -11.71 3.57
CA MET A 448 15.58 -11.26 2.28
C MET A 448 14.96 -9.97 1.73
N PRO A 449 13.64 -9.74 1.78
CA PRO A 449 13.07 -8.50 1.27
C PRO A 449 13.49 -7.25 2.04
N TYR A 450 13.70 -7.36 3.36
CA TYR A 450 14.18 -6.23 4.18
C TYR A 450 15.62 -5.89 3.84
N VAL A 451 16.47 -6.91 3.64
CA VAL A 451 17.86 -6.73 3.16
C VAL A 451 17.84 -6.02 1.80
N PHE A 452 16.96 -6.44 0.89
CA PHE A 452 16.78 -5.77 -0.41
C PHE A 452 16.39 -4.30 -0.28
N ILE A 453 15.43 -3.96 0.58
CA ILE A 453 15.01 -2.57 0.79
C ILE A 453 16.17 -1.71 1.29
N VAL A 454 16.87 -2.15 2.35
CA VAL A 454 18.02 -1.41 2.91
C VAL A 454 19.12 -1.26 1.87
N GLY A 455 19.37 -2.31 1.10
CA GLY A 455 20.31 -2.32 -0.01
C GLY A 455 20.01 -1.37 -1.13
N LEU A 456 18.78 -1.42 -1.65
CA LEU A 456 18.30 -0.54 -2.71
C LEU A 456 18.41 0.92 -2.27
N LEU A 457 17.97 1.25 -1.06
CA LEU A 457 18.08 2.61 -0.51
C LEU A 457 19.54 3.03 -0.32
N GLY A 458 20.40 2.13 0.14
CA GLY A 458 21.83 2.39 0.29
C GLY A 458 22.55 2.62 -1.04
N LEU A 459 22.30 1.78 -2.04
CA LEU A 459 22.86 1.92 -3.39
C LEU A 459 22.35 3.19 -4.08
N LEU A 460 21.06 3.50 -3.94
CA LEU A 460 20.49 4.74 -4.46
C LEU A 460 21.10 5.96 -3.76
N SER A 461 21.27 5.91 -2.44
CA SER A 461 21.93 6.97 -1.68
C SER A 461 23.40 7.16 -2.10
N PHE A 462 24.14 6.07 -2.32
CA PHE A 462 25.51 6.12 -2.85
C PHE A 462 25.54 6.69 -4.27
N GLY A 463 24.65 6.24 -5.16
CA GLY A 463 24.56 6.74 -6.53
C GLY A 463 24.24 8.24 -6.60
N LEU A 464 23.31 8.72 -5.76
CA LEU A 464 23.02 10.15 -5.63
C LEU A 464 24.21 10.95 -5.08
N HIS A 465 24.95 10.37 -4.13
CA HIS A 465 26.17 10.99 -3.62
C HIS A 465 27.23 11.13 -4.70
N GLN A 466 27.50 10.07 -5.45
CA GLN A 466 28.45 10.07 -6.56
C GLN A 466 28.05 11.04 -7.67
N LEU A 467 26.75 11.12 -7.99
CA LEU A 467 26.23 12.12 -8.91
C LEU A 467 26.57 13.53 -8.44
N LEU A 468 26.32 13.85 -7.15
CA LEU A 468 26.58 15.16 -6.57
C LEU A 468 28.07 15.49 -6.41
N MET A 469 28.95 14.49 -6.44
CA MET A 469 30.41 14.68 -6.43
C MET A 469 30.99 15.00 -7.81
N LEU A 470 30.20 14.91 -8.89
CA LEU A 470 30.69 15.29 -10.22
C LEU A 470 31.10 16.77 -10.22
N PRO A 471 32.15 17.16 -10.99
CA PRO A 471 32.67 18.53 -11.00
C PRO A 471 31.63 19.60 -11.30
N VAL A 472 30.58 19.26 -12.06
CA VAL A 472 29.45 20.16 -12.39
C VAL A 472 28.64 20.56 -11.16
N PHE A 473 28.52 19.66 -10.18
CA PHE A 473 27.68 19.86 -8.98
C PHE A 473 28.50 20.15 -7.72
N CYS A 474 29.82 19.92 -7.76
CA CYS A 474 30.71 20.20 -6.65
C CYS A 474 32.10 20.63 -7.17
N ASN A 475 32.39 21.92 -7.10
CA ASN A 475 33.66 22.49 -7.55
C ASN A 475 34.85 22.22 -6.61
N GLY A 476 34.59 21.70 -5.41
CA GLY A 476 35.60 21.44 -4.39
C GLY A 476 35.59 20.03 -3.81
N CYS A 477 34.80 19.09 -4.34
CA CYS A 477 34.77 17.73 -3.81
C CYS A 477 36.05 16.98 -4.16
N GLU A 478 36.55 16.21 -3.21
CA GLU A 478 37.75 15.38 -3.39
C GLU A 478 37.34 13.93 -3.63
N ASP A 479 37.84 13.38 -4.74
CA ASP A 479 37.69 11.95 -5.02
C ASP A 479 38.73 11.17 -4.20
N HIS A 480 38.26 10.49 -3.17
CA HIS A 480 39.11 9.71 -2.28
C HIS A 480 39.17 8.26 -2.80
N ALA A 481 40.38 7.74 -3.01
CA ALA A 481 40.57 6.34 -3.37
C ALA A 481 39.92 5.38 -2.34
N ARG A 482 39.52 4.17 -2.78
CA ARG A 482 39.09 3.10 -1.86
C ARG A 482 40.24 2.76 -0.91
N THR A 483 39.96 2.65 0.38
CA THR A 483 40.97 2.40 1.41
C THR A 483 40.55 1.25 2.33
N SER A 484 41.52 0.53 2.89
CA SER A 484 41.31 -0.38 4.02
C SER A 484 41.32 0.34 5.38
N ALA A 485 41.27 1.68 5.38
CA ALA A 485 41.31 2.48 6.59
C ALA A 485 40.10 2.20 7.50
N GLN A 486 40.22 2.62 8.76
CA GLN A 486 39.13 2.50 9.72
C GLN A 486 37.86 3.18 9.19
N PHE A 487 36.70 2.54 9.33
CA PHE A 487 35.44 3.04 8.80
C PHE A 487 35.13 4.50 9.20
N MET A 488 35.50 4.89 10.42
CA MET A 488 35.29 6.26 10.90
C MET A 488 36.07 7.30 10.08
N SER A 489 37.31 7.03 9.66
CA SER A 489 38.06 7.98 8.82
C SER A 489 37.42 8.12 7.44
N VAL A 490 36.88 7.03 6.90
CA VAL A 490 36.13 7.03 5.63
C VAL A 490 34.87 7.89 5.77
N LEU A 491 34.14 7.75 6.88
CA LEU A 491 32.94 8.52 7.17
C LEU A 491 33.22 10.02 7.32
N TYR A 492 34.33 10.40 7.97
CA TYR A 492 34.72 11.81 8.09
C TYR A 492 35.09 12.43 6.74
N GLN A 493 35.84 11.72 5.90
CA GLN A 493 36.16 12.17 4.53
C GLN A 493 34.89 12.40 3.70
N GLU A 494 33.93 11.47 3.74
CA GLU A 494 32.67 11.67 3.03
C GLU A 494 31.87 12.84 3.60
N SER A 495 31.86 13.01 4.93
CA SER A 495 31.17 14.13 5.61
C SER A 495 31.61 15.50 5.09
N ASP A 496 32.88 15.65 4.70
CA ASP A 496 33.40 16.88 4.11
C ASP A 496 32.86 17.10 2.69
N ASN A 497 32.82 16.04 1.87
CA ASN A 497 32.20 16.10 0.53
C ASN A 497 30.70 16.45 0.60
N PHE A 498 29.96 15.97 1.61
CA PHE A 498 28.58 16.39 1.83
C PHE A 498 28.43 17.89 2.13
N GLN A 499 29.43 18.49 2.77
CA GLN A 499 29.46 19.93 3.04
C GLN A 499 29.82 20.75 1.80
N ARG A 500 30.70 20.24 0.94
CA ARG A 500 31.18 20.94 -0.26
C ARG A 500 30.19 20.88 -1.44
N ALA A 501 29.29 19.89 -1.46
CA ALA A 501 28.27 19.77 -2.49
C ALA A 501 27.36 21.01 -2.56
N ASP A 502 27.12 21.54 -3.76
CA ASP A 502 26.30 22.74 -3.95
C ASP A 502 24.83 22.45 -3.61
N ILE A 503 24.33 23.12 -2.58
CA ILE A 503 22.98 22.93 -2.07
C ILE A 503 21.90 23.31 -3.09
N VAL A 504 22.18 24.25 -3.98
CA VAL A 504 21.23 24.66 -5.03
C VAL A 504 20.97 23.48 -5.96
N TRP A 505 22.01 22.74 -6.34
CA TRP A 505 21.87 21.53 -7.13
C TRP A 505 21.17 20.41 -6.37
N VAL A 506 21.46 20.25 -5.07
CA VAL A 506 20.71 19.29 -4.22
C VAL A 506 19.22 19.63 -4.20
N ALA A 507 18.86 20.90 -4.06
CA ALA A 507 17.47 21.36 -4.05
C ALA A 507 16.79 21.16 -5.42
N ILE A 508 17.49 21.53 -6.51
CA ILE A 508 17.00 21.33 -7.89
C ILE A 508 16.75 19.84 -8.16
N LEU A 509 17.69 18.96 -7.80
CA LEU A 509 17.54 17.52 -7.98
C LEU A 509 16.42 16.95 -7.11
N CYS A 510 16.28 17.41 -5.86
CA CYS A 510 15.22 16.97 -4.97
C CYS A 510 13.84 17.37 -5.50
N ILE A 511 13.64 18.66 -5.79
CA ILE A 511 12.37 19.20 -6.30
C ILE A 511 12.08 18.63 -7.69
N GLY A 512 13.07 18.58 -8.57
CA GLY A 512 12.96 18.02 -9.91
C GLY A 512 12.58 16.54 -9.89
N SER A 513 13.17 15.75 -9.01
CA SER A 513 12.83 14.31 -8.86
C SER A 513 11.41 14.13 -8.35
N LEU A 514 10.99 14.87 -7.32
CA LEU A 514 9.64 14.78 -6.76
C LEU A 514 8.57 15.31 -7.74
N ALA A 515 8.86 16.39 -8.47
CA ALA A 515 7.98 16.93 -9.49
C ALA A 515 7.85 15.98 -10.68
N ALA A 516 8.95 15.42 -11.17
CA ALA A 516 8.94 14.40 -12.21
C ALA A 516 8.19 13.14 -11.76
N ALA A 517 8.41 12.69 -10.52
CA ALA A 517 7.64 11.59 -9.94
C ALA A 517 6.14 11.91 -9.89
N ALA A 518 5.75 13.12 -9.48
CA ALA A 518 4.34 13.52 -9.45
C ALA A 518 3.72 13.59 -10.86
N ALA A 519 4.44 14.11 -11.84
CA ALA A 519 4.01 14.16 -13.23
C ALA A 519 3.86 12.75 -13.84
N LEU A 520 4.82 11.86 -13.56
CA LEU A 520 4.74 10.46 -13.97
C LEU A 520 3.61 9.73 -13.24
N ALA A 521 3.41 9.95 -11.94
CA ALA A 521 2.30 9.37 -11.17
C ALA A 521 0.92 9.78 -11.67
N TRP A 522 0.82 10.98 -12.25
CA TRP A 522 -0.40 11.46 -12.91
C TRP A 522 -0.60 10.82 -14.28
N ARG A 523 0.48 10.57 -15.04
CA ARG A 523 0.38 10.07 -16.42
C ARG A 523 0.41 8.55 -16.55
N ILE A 524 1.10 7.87 -15.63
CA ILE A 524 1.28 6.42 -15.58
C ILE A 524 0.10 5.82 -14.81
N ASP A 525 -0.78 5.18 -15.57
CA ASP A 525 -1.89 4.44 -15.02
C ASP A 525 -1.41 3.14 -14.34
N VAL A 526 -1.93 2.88 -13.14
CA VAL A 526 -1.51 1.77 -12.30
C VAL A 526 -1.90 0.40 -12.89
N ASN A 527 -3.03 0.31 -13.59
CA ASN A 527 -3.53 -0.91 -14.21
C ASN A 527 -2.90 -1.09 -15.60
N LEU A 528 -2.77 -0.02 -16.39
CA LEU A 528 -2.22 -0.06 -17.75
C LEU A 528 -0.76 -0.55 -17.78
N PHE A 529 0.06 -0.04 -16.85
CA PHE A 529 1.48 -0.36 -16.75
C PHE A 529 1.76 -1.52 -15.79
N SER A 530 0.83 -2.47 -15.70
CA SER A 530 0.99 -3.76 -15.02
C SER A 530 1.06 -4.92 -16.03
N ILE A 531 1.19 -6.18 -15.57
CA ILE A 531 1.12 -7.36 -16.45
C ILE A 531 -0.35 -7.71 -16.77
N TYR A 532 -1.33 -7.11 -16.08
CA TYR A 532 -2.75 -7.38 -16.22
C TYR A 532 -3.24 -7.33 -17.68
N HIS A 533 -2.96 -6.27 -18.43
CA HIS A 533 -3.47 -6.17 -19.82
C HIS A 533 -2.86 -7.21 -20.75
N PHE A 534 -1.57 -7.50 -20.59
CA PHE A 534 -0.91 -8.58 -21.34
C PHE A 534 -1.63 -9.90 -21.06
N TYR A 535 -1.88 -10.19 -19.78
CA TYR A 535 -2.58 -11.38 -19.34
C TYR A 535 -4.02 -11.47 -19.88
N ARG A 536 -4.80 -10.40 -19.69
CA ARG A 536 -6.19 -10.26 -20.15
C ARG A 536 -6.32 -10.51 -21.64
N GLN A 537 -5.50 -9.87 -22.47
CA GLN A 537 -5.58 -10.03 -23.93
C GLN A 537 -5.32 -11.47 -24.36
N ARG A 538 -4.39 -12.17 -23.70
CA ARG A 538 -4.08 -13.57 -24.02
C ARG A 538 -5.22 -14.52 -23.59
N LEU A 539 -5.86 -14.25 -22.45
CA LEU A 539 -7.07 -14.98 -22.04
C LEU A 539 -8.22 -14.74 -23.01
N VAL A 540 -8.51 -13.49 -23.37
CA VAL A 540 -9.57 -13.14 -24.36
C VAL A 540 -9.31 -13.86 -25.68
N ARG A 541 -8.08 -13.83 -26.19
CA ARG A 541 -7.72 -14.50 -27.44
C ARG A 541 -7.99 -16.00 -27.38
N CYS A 542 -7.51 -16.65 -26.31
CA CYS A 542 -7.58 -18.10 -26.15
C CYS A 542 -9.01 -18.58 -25.90
N TYR A 543 -9.70 -18.00 -24.91
CA TYR A 543 -10.98 -18.48 -24.42
C TYR A 543 -12.14 -17.84 -25.18
N LEU A 544 -12.32 -16.52 -25.12
CA LEU A 544 -13.47 -15.89 -25.78
C LEU A 544 -13.36 -15.94 -27.31
N GLY A 545 -12.14 -15.82 -27.85
CA GLY A 545 -11.88 -15.98 -29.27
C GLY A 545 -12.20 -17.36 -29.83
N ALA A 546 -12.12 -18.43 -29.02
CA ALA A 546 -12.48 -19.78 -29.45
C ALA A 546 -13.96 -19.86 -29.88
N SER A 547 -14.85 -19.15 -29.18
CA SER A 547 -16.28 -19.06 -29.51
C SER A 547 -16.54 -18.41 -30.87
N ARG A 548 -15.57 -17.65 -31.39
CA ARG A 548 -15.62 -16.97 -32.70
C ARG A 548 -14.68 -17.55 -33.74
N CYS A 549 -14.04 -18.71 -33.52
CA CYS A 549 -12.95 -19.24 -34.35
C CYS A 549 -13.15 -19.14 -35.88
N LYS A 550 -14.35 -19.44 -36.42
CA LYS A 550 -14.65 -19.34 -37.86
C LYS A 550 -14.92 -17.92 -38.38
N LEU A 551 -15.26 -16.98 -37.50
CA LEU A 551 -15.64 -15.60 -37.80
C LEU A 551 -14.56 -14.57 -37.41
N ARG A 552 -13.47 -15.02 -36.80
CA ARG A 552 -12.36 -14.18 -36.38
C ARG A 552 -11.63 -13.60 -37.59
N VAL A 553 -11.39 -12.29 -37.53
CA VAL A 553 -10.55 -11.56 -38.48
C VAL A 553 -9.44 -10.89 -37.67
N PRO A 554 -8.45 -11.66 -37.19
CA PRO A 554 -7.41 -11.14 -36.31
C PRO A 554 -6.46 -10.23 -37.08
N HIS A 555 -5.91 -9.23 -36.38
CA HIS A 555 -4.86 -8.39 -36.95
C HIS A 555 -3.65 -9.25 -37.36
N PRO A 556 -3.14 -9.16 -38.60
CA PRO A 556 -2.11 -10.08 -39.11
C PRO A 556 -0.84 -10.13 -38.26
N PHE A 557 -0.45 -9.01 -37.68
CA PHE A 557 0.76 -8.90 -36.85
C PHE A 557 0.59 -9.40 -35.40
N THR A 558 -0.55 -9.14 -34.76
CA THR A 558 -0.73 -9.37 -33.32
C THR A 558 -1.57 -10.61 -33.00
N GLY A 559 -2.36 -11.09 -33.97
CA GLY A 559 -3.27 -12.23 -33.81
C GLY A 559 -4.50 -11.94 -32.94
N PHE A 560 -4.75 -10.68 -32.59
CA PHE A 560 -5.92 -10.26 -31.79
C PHE A 560 -7.05 -9.74 -32.67
N ASP A 561 -8.29 -10.10 -32.34
CA ASP A 561 -9.50 -9.53 -32.94
C ASP A 561 -10.26 -8.75 -31.84
N PRO A 562 -10.50 -7.44 -31.99
CA PRO A 562 -11.24 -6.64 -31.01
C PRO A 562 -12.64 -7.18 -30.70
N ARG A 563 -13.23 -7.97 -31.60
CA ARG A 563 -14.56 -8.57 -31.45
C ARG A 563 -14.54 -9.90 -30.69
N ASP A 564 -13.38 -10.35 -30.23
CA ASP A 564 -13.24 -11.53 -29.38
C ASP A 564 -13.88 -11.34 -28.00
N ASP A 565 -13.88 -10.10 -27.50
CA ASP A 565 -14.46 -9.77 -26.21
C ASP A 565 -15.92 -9.31 -26.39
N LEU A 566 -16.71 -9.46 -25.32
CA LEU A 566 -18.09 -8.97 -25.25
C LEU A 566 -18.34 -8.35 -23.87
N ARG A 567 -19.33 -7.46 -23.76
CA ARG A 567 -19.69 -6.92 -22.45
C ARG A 567 -20.43 -7.98 -21.66
N LEU A 568 -20.17 -8.05 -20.36
CA LEU A 568 -20.81 -9.02 -19.49
C LEU A 568 -22.33 -8.80 -19.44
N ALA A 569 -22.77 -7.54 -19.55
CA ALA A 569 -24.18 -7.17 -19.62
C ALA A 569 -24.89 -7.64 -20.89
N ASP A 570 -24.18 -7.89 -21.99
CA ASP A 570 -24.78 -8.35 -23.26
C ASP A 570 -25.33 -9.79 -23.16
N LEU A 571 -24.96 -10.53 -22.11
CA LEU A 571 -25.54 -11.84 -21.80
C LEU A 571 -26.99 -11.74 -21.29
N CYS A 572 -27.46 -10.54 -20.97
CA CYS A 572 -28.86 -10.25 -20.69
C CYS A 572 -29.44 -9.44 -21.84
N SER A 573 -30.61 -9.85 -22.31
CA SER A 573 -31.37 -9.18 -23.35
C SER A 573 -32.70 -8.69 -22.78
N MET A 574 -33.37 -7.77 -23.49
CA MET A 574 -34.69 -7.25 -23.11
C MET A 574 -35.76 -7.64 -24.15
N PRO A 575 -36.00 -8.94 -24.41
CA PRO A 575 -37.04 -9.34 -25.34
C PRO A 575 -38.39 -8.87 -24.81
N LEU A 576 -39.13 -8.12 -25.64
CA LEU A 576 -40.46 -7.58 -25.29
C LEU A 576 -40.44 -6.67 -24.04
N GLY A 577 -39.31 -6.04 -23.72
CA GLY A 577 -39.17 -5.15 -22.57
C GLY A 577 -39.02 -5.85 -21.22
N LYS A 578 -38.94 -7.19 -21.18
CA LYS A 578 -38.63 -7.96 -19.97
C LYS A 578 -37.16 -8.39 -19.97
N PRO A 579 -36.41 -8.18 -18.87
CA PRO A 579 -35.04 -8.65 -18.80
C PRO A 579 -35.01 -10.18 -18.80
N GLN A 580 -34.25 -10.74 -19.74
CA GLN A 580 -34.02 -12.18 -19.86
C GLN A 580 -32.52 -12.43 -20.03
N CYS A 581 -31.95 -13.15 -19.09
CA CYS A 581 -30.53 -13.49 -19.06
C CYS A 581 -30.29 -14.92 -19.55
N GLN A 582 -29.10 -15.11 -20.14
CA GLN A 582 -28.62 -16.44 -20.54
C GLN A 582 -28.58 -17.41 -19.36
N ARG A 583 -28.80 -18.70 -19.66
CA ARG A 583 -28.64 -19.82 -18.74
C ARG A 583 -27.59 -20.82 -19.26
N PRO A 584 -26.69 -21.35 -18.41
CA PRO A 584 -26.45 -20.97 -17.01
C PRO A 584 -26.00 -19.50 -16.86
N TYR A 585 -26.42 -18.86 -15.77
CA TYR A 585 -26.13 -17.48 -15.44
C TYR A 585 -24.71 -17.38 -14.86
N PRO A 586 -23.75 -16.70 -15.54
CA PRO A 586 -22.37 -16.71 -15.11
C PRO A 586 -22.11 -15.73 -13.96
N ILE A 587 -21.38 -16.22 -12.95
CA ILE A 587 -20.87 -15.44 -11.82
C ILE A 587 -19.35 -15.56 -11.85
N HIS A 588 -18.66 -14.45 -12.13
CA HIS A 588 -17.21 -14.38 -12.03
C HIS A 588 -16.82 -13.86 -10.64
N ASN A 589 -16.35 -14.75 -9.79
CA ASN A 589 -15.93 -14.42 -8.43
C ASN A 589 -14.51 -13.89 -8.39
N THR A 590 -14.31 -12.91 -7.54
CA THR A 590 -13.02 -12.28 -7.24
C THR A 590 -12.92 -12.03 -5.74
N ALA A 591 -11.72 -11.77 -5.28
CA ALA A 591 -11.44 -11.37 -3.91
C ALA A 591 -11.08 -9.88 -3.86
N MET A 592 -11.84 -9.12 -3.09
CA MET A 592 -11.47 -7.78 -2.67
C MET A 592 -10.44 -7.87 -1.55
N ASN A 593 -9.25 -7.34 -1.77
CA ASN A 593 -8.19 -7.33 -0.76
C ASN A 593 -8.41 -6.24 0.29
N LEU A 594 -8.35 -6.63 1.56
CA LEU A 594 -8.61 -5.80 2.74
C LEU A 594 -7.46 -5.92 3.74
N VAL A 595 -6.23 -5.75 3.26
CA VAL A 595 -5.00 -5.89 4.08
C VAL A 595 -4.91 -4.82 5.16
N SER A 596 -5.52 -3.66 4.94
CA SER A 596 -5.61 -2.55 5.88
C SER A 596 -7.08 -2.26 6.22
N GLY A 597 -7.57 -2.78 7.35
CA GLY A 597 -8.95 -2.59 7.79
C GLY A 597 -9.06 -2.44 9.32
N LYS A 598 -10.03 -1.65 9.78
CA LYS A 598 -10.30 -1.44 11.22
C LYS A 598 -11.07 -2.59 11.86
N GLN A 599 -11.78 -3.36 11.04
CA GLN A 599 -12.68 -4.39 11.51
C GLN A 599 -11.89 -5.69 11.78
N LEU A 600 -11.82 -6.06 13.06
CA LEU A 600 -11.01 -7.17 13.58
C LEU A 600 -11.33 -8.50 12.87
N ALA A 601 -12.58 -8.72 12.46
CA ALA A 601 -13.03 -9.92 11.75
C ALA A 601 -12.29 -10.16 10.41
N TRP A 602 -11.74 -9.11 9.79
CA TRP A 602 -11.00 -9.20 8.53
C TRP A 602 -9.48 -9.17 8.71
N GLN A 603 -8.96 -9.03 9.93
CA GLN A 603 -7.51 -8.98 10.16
C GLN A 603 -6.81 -10.31 9.88
N GLU A 604 -7.51 -11.43 10.11
CA GLU A 604 -7.02 -12.77 9.78
C GLU A 604 -7.31 -13.13 8.32
N ARG A 605 -8.51 -12.82 7.81
CA ARG A 605 -8.93 -13.20 6.43
C ARG A 605 -8.36 -12.29 5.33
N ARG A 606 -8.21 -10.99 5.61
CA ARG A 606 -7.69 -9.92 4.72
C ARG A 606 -8.30 -9.86 3.31
N ALA A 607 -9.46 -10.48 3.09
CA ALA A 607 -10.18 -10.48 1.83
C ALA A 607 -11.70 -10.62 2.04
N ALA A 608 -12.48 -10.14 1.07
CA ALA A 608 -13.94 -10.30 0.98
C ALA A 608 -14.35 -10.70 -0.44
N ALA A 609 -15.52 -11.32 -0.60
CA ALA A 609 -16.03 -11.72 -1.91
C ALA A 609 -16.48 -10.49 -2.71
N PHE A 610 -16.18 -10.48 -4.00
CA PHE A 610 -16.63 -9.50 -4.97
C PHE A 610 -17.01 -10.22 -6.26
N ALA A 611 -18.20 -9.96 -6.77
CA ALA A 611 -18.76 -10.70 -7.91
C ALA A 611 -19.01 -9.77 -9.10
N PHE A 612 -18.70 -10.29 -10.28
CA PHE A 612 -19.14 -9.73 -11.55
C PHE A 612 -20.21 -10.65 -12.15
N THR A 613 -21.44 -10.14 -12.27
CA THR A 613 -22.55 -10.83 -12.95
C THR A 613 -23.08 -10.00 -14.12
N PRO A 614 -23.77 -10.60 -15.11
CA PRO A 614 -24.40 -9.87 -16.21
C PRO A 614 -25.27 -8.69 -15.79
N MET A 615 -25.98 -8.77 -14.66
CA MET A 615 -26.88 -7.70 -14.22
C MET A 615 -26.20 -6.72 -13.28
N ALA A 616 -25.51 -7.24 -12.26
CA ALA A 616 -24.98 -6.43 -11.17
C ALA A 616 -23.54 -6.80 -10.82
N THR A 617 -22.73 -5.80 -10.53
CA THR A 617 -21.34 -5.98 -10.08
C THR A 617 -21.18 -5.33 -8.73
N GLY A 618 -20.57 -6.05 -7.80
CA GLY A 618 -20.36 -5.50 -6.46
C GLY A 618 -20.03 -6.53 -5.39
N TYR A 619 -20.31 -6.16 -4.15
CA TYR A 619 -20.05 -6.98 -2.97
C TYR A 619 -21.11 -6.76 -1.90
N SER A 620 -21.29 -7.78 -1.06
CA SER A 620 -22.01 -7.70 0.19
C SER A 620 -21.18 -8.34 1.29
N PHE A 621 -21.06 -7.65 2.42
CA PHE A 621 -20.42 -8.22 3.61
C PHE A 621 -21.44 -9.04 4.38
N THR A 622 -21.07 -10.27 4.75
CA THR A 622 -21.90 -11.13 5.60
C THR A 622 -21.92 -10.72 7.06
N LEU A 623 -20.94 -9.91 7.48
CA LEU A 623 -20.83 -9.38 8.83
C LEU A 623 -21.19 -7.90 8.83
N PRO A 624 -22.02 -7.44 9.80
CA PRO A 624 -22.35 -6.03 9.92
C PRO A 624 -21.11 -5.19 10.30
N ASP A 625 -21.15 -3.92 9.95
CA ASP A 625 -20.14 -2.93 10.30
C ASP A 625 -20.13 -2.60 11.81
N GLU A 626 -19.24 -1.70 12.24
CA GLU A 626 -19.15 -1.25 13.64
C GLU A 626 -20.46 -0.62 14.17
N LYS A 627 -21.40 -0.26 13.29
CA LYS A 627 -22.71 0.33 13.62
C LYS A 627 -23.86 -0.67 13.52
N GLY A 628 -23.57 -1.94 13.21
CA GLY A 628 -24.59 -2.97 13.07
C GLY A 628 -25.24 -3.03 11.68
N HIS A 629 -24.76 -2.28 10.69
CA HIS A 629 -25.33 -2.27 9.34
C HIS A 629 -24.59 -3.26 8.44
N LEU A 630 -25.35 -4.09 7.71
CA LEU A 630 -24.82 -4.91 6.63
C LEU A 630 -24.44 -3.98 5.46
N LEU A 631 -23.18 -3.99 5.06
CA LEU A 631 -22.73 -3.19 3.91
C LEU A 631 -22.92 -4.02 2.64
N SER A 632 -23.84 -3.58 1.79
CA SER A 632 -24.10 -4.18 0.49
C SER A 632 -24.09 -3.10 -0.58
N HIS A 633 -23.21 -3.26 -1.56
CA HIS A 633 -23.04 -2.29 -2.63
C HIS A 633 -22.88 -3.00 -3.97
N TYR A 634 -23.98 -3.04 -4.73
CA TYR A 634 -24.02 -3.49 -6.11
C TYR A 634 -24.38 -2.33 -7.05
N ARG A 635 -23.84 -2.37 -8.27
CA ARG A 635 -24.13 -1.41 -9.34
C ARG A 635 -24.50 -2.15 -10.62
N PRO A 636 -25.33 -1.57 -11.50
CA PRO A 636 -25.61 -2.15 -12.80
C PRO A 636 -24.33 -2.40 -13.61
N THR A 637 -24.11 -3.64 -14.04
CA THR A 637 -22.89 -4.06 -14.76
C THR A 637 -22.71 -3.31 -16.08
N SER A 638 -23.80 -2.88 -16.71
CA SER A 638 -23.78 -2.08 -17.94
C SER A 638 -23.08 -0.72 -17.79
N HIS A 639 -23.01 -0.18 -16.57
CA HIS A 639 -22.42 1.13 -16.28
C HIS A 639 -21.14 1.04 -15.43
N TYR A 640 -20.97 -0.03 -14.65
CA TYR A 640 -19.77 -0.23 -13.84
C TYR A 640 -18.54 -0.42 -14.75
N MET A 641 -17.46 0.31 -14.47
CA MET A 641 -16.26 0.36 -15.34
C MET A 641 -16.55 0.64 -16.82
N GLU A 642 -17.46 1.59 -17.10
CA GLU A 642 -17.91 1.94 -18.47
C GLU A 642 -18.57 0.78 -19.24
N GLY A 643 -19.06 -0.22 -18.49
CA GLY A 643 -19.58 -1.48 -19.01
C GLY A 643 -18.50 -2.57 -18.98
N VAL A 644 -18.55 -3.41 -17.93
CA VAL A 644 -17.56 -4.46 -17.71
C VAL A 644 -17.48 -5.41 -18.89
N TRP A 645 -16.28 -5.59 -19.41
CA TRP A 645 -15.97 -6.62 -20.40
C TRP A 645 -15.80 -7.98 -19.74
N MET A 646 -16.33 -9.04 -20.35
CA MET A 646 -16.17 -10.41 -19.87
C MET A 646 -14.69 -10.80 -19.75
N GLY A 647 -13.86 -10.35 -20.70
CA GLY A 647 -12.41 -10.51 -20.65
C GLY A 647 -11.77 -9.90 -19.39
N SER A 648 -12.26 -8.75 -18.93
CA SER A 648 -11.79 -8.10 -17.70
C SER A 648 -12.21 -8.89 -16.46
N ALA A 649 -13.49 -9.26 -16.34
CA ALA A 649 -13.98 -10.07 -15.22
C ALA A 649 -13.23 -11.41 -15.11
N MET A 650 -13.04 -12.09 -16.24
CA MET A 650 -12.27 -13.33 -16.35
C MET A 650 -10.79 -13.15 -15.94
N ALA A 651 -10.13 -12.07 -16.38
CA ALA A 651 -8.74 -11.81 -16.06
C ALA A 651 -8.51 -11.45 -14.58
N ILE A 652 -9.39 -10.63 -14.00
CA ILE A 652 -9.33 -10.27 -12.57
C ILE A 652 -9.60 -11.50 -11.70
N SER A 653 -10.59 -12.32 -12.08
CA SER A 653 -10.88 -13.61 -11.41
C SER A 653 -9.71 -14.60 -11.50
N GLY A 654 -8.86 -14.49 -12.52
CA GLY A 654 -7.64 -15.29 -12.71
C GLY A 654 -6.34 -14.63 -12.25
N ALA A 655 -6.40 -13.49 -11.55
CA ALA A 655 -5.22 -12.76 -11.10
C ALA A 655 -4.60 -13.41 -9.85
N ALA A 656 -3.89 -14.52 -10.05
CA ALA A 656 -3.26 -15.29 -8.98
C ALA A 656 -1.92 -14.72 -8.49
N ALA A 657 -1.25 -13.87 -9.27
CA ALA A 657 0.01 -13.25 -8.89
C ALA A 657 -0.23 -11.78 -8.54
N CYS A 658 -0.50 -11.50 -7.26
CA CYS A 658 -0.79 -10.16 -6.76
C CYS A 658 0.09 -9.83 -5.55
N PRO A 659 0.52 -8.57 -5.35
CA PRO A 659 1.28 -8.19 -4.15
C PRO A 659 0.46 -8.29 -2.86
N ASN A 660 -0.87 -8.20 -2.96
CA ASN A 660 -1.80 -8.32 -1.85
C ASN A 660 -2.66 -9.58 -2.05
N MET A 661 -2.29 -10.71 -1.42
CA MET A 661 -2.91 -12.04 -1.59
C MET A 661 -3.64 -12.49 -0.31
N GLY A 662 -4.42 -11.60 0.30
CA GLY A 662 -5.10 -11.88 1.57
C GLY A 662 -4.17 -12.42 2.67
N TYR A 663 -4.39 -13.67 3.10
CA TYR A 663 -3.69 -14.33 4.21
C TYR A 663 -2.16 -14.42 4.02
N HIS A 664 -1.66 -14.53 2.78
CA HIS A 664 -0.23 -14.66 2.48
C HIS A 664 0.48 -13.32 2.25
N SER A 665 -0.21 -12.19 2.41
CA SER A 665 0.41 -10.86 2.33
C SER A 665 1.45 -10.68 3.45
N SER A 666 2.73 -10.69 3.08
CA SER A 666 3.80 -10.14 3.91
C SER A 666 4.19 -8.76 3.36
N PRO A 667 4.34 -7.72 4.20
CA PRO A 667 4.70 -6.37 3.73
C PRO A 667 5.94 -6.36 2.83
N ALA A 668 6.86 -7.27 3.13
CA ALA A 668 8.12 -7.45 2.45
C ALA A 668 7.96 -8.08 1.04
N LEU A 669 7.15 -9.15 0.90
CA LEU A 669 6.83 -9.73 -0.42
C LEU A 669 5.98 -8.78 -1.26
N THR A 670 5.01 -8.08 -0.63
CA THR A 670 4.19 -7.06 -1.26
C THR A 670 5.05 -5.95 -1.87
N PHE A 671 6.05 -5.47 -1.12
CA PHE A 671 7.02 -4.49 -1.62
C PHE A 671 7.74 -5.03 -2.86
N LEU A 672 8.35 -6.22 -2.78
CA LEU A 672 9.10 -6.80 -3.90
C LEU A 672 8.25 -7.03 -5.15
N MET A 673 7.08 -7.65 -5.01
CA MET A 673 6.20 -7.91 -6.15
C MET A 673 5.75 -6.62 -6.82
N THR A 674 5.51 -5.57 -6.04
CA THR A 674 5.20 -4.23 -6.56
C THR A 674 6.40 -3.62 -7.31
N VAL A 675 7.60 -3.65 -6.72
CA VAL A 675 8.83 -3.11 -7.34
C VAL A 675 9.15 -3.83 -8.66
N PHE A 676 9.02 -5.15 -8.70
CA PHE A 676 9.26 -5.95 -9.91
C PHE A 676 8.05 -6.05 -10.85
N ASN A 677 6.99 -5.28 -10.59
CA ASN A 677 5.76 -5.26 -11.39
C ASN A 677 5.13 -6.65 -11.62
N VAL A 678 5.31 -7.57 -10.68
CA VAL A 678 4.70 -8.92 -10.71
C VAL A 678 3.30 -8.82 -10.12
N ARG A 679 2.41 -8.18 -10.87
CA ARG A 679 1.05 -7.87 -10.44
C ARG A 679 0.04 -8.08 -11.57
N LEU A 680 -0.91 -8.97 -11.31
CA LEU A 680 -2.06 -9.26 -12.17
C LEU A 680 -3.37 -8.68 -11.61
N GLY A 681 -3.36 -8.24 -10.34
CA GLY A 681 -4.54 -7.67 -9.68
C GLY A 681 -4.89 -6.31 -10.28
N HIS A 682 -6.13 -5.89 -10.05
CA HIS A 682 -6.69 -4.71 -10.69
C HIS A 682 -7.27 -3.75 -9.65
N TRP A 683 -6.95 -2.46 -9.78
CA TRP A 683 -7.62 -1.41 -9.04
C TRP A 683 -8.94 -1.07 -9.72
N SER A 684 -10.02 -1.65 -9.21
CA SER A 684 -11.37 -1.46 -9.73
C SER A 684 -12.11 -0.37 -8.96
N PRO A 685 -13.03 0.38 -9.61
CA PRO A 685 -13.76 1.45 -8.96
C PRO A 685 -14.66 0.89 -7.85
N ASN A 686 -14.78 1.56 -6.72
CA ASN A 686 -15.56 1.05 -5.60
C ASN A 686 -17.07 1.25 -5.86
N PRO A 687 -17.91 0.20 -5.86
CA PRO A 687 -19.37 0.34 -5.95
C PRO A 687 -19.99 1.27 -4.90
N ALA A 688 -19.36 1.41 -3.73
CA ALA A 688 -19.80 2.30 -2.67
C ALA A 688 -19.50 3.79 -2.93
N ASN A 689 -18.67 4.12 -3.92
CA ASN A 689 -18.26 5.49 -4.22
C ASN A 689 -19.08 6.07 -5.40
N GLU A 690 -20.03 6.96 -5.09
CA GLU A 690 -20.93 7.58 -6.08
C GLU A 690 -20.21 8.33 -7.22
N ASN A 691 -19.01 8.87 -6.97
CA ASN A 691 -18.30 9.72 -7.94
C ASN A 691 -17.36 8.94 -8.86
N HIS A 692 -17.02 7.70 -8.53
CA HIS A 692 -15.96 6.95 -9.22
C HIS A 692 -16.39 5.58 -9.72
N TRP A 693 -17.54 5.03 -9.30
CA TRP A 693 -17.97 3.66 -9.62
C TRP A 693 -18.09 3.35 -11.12
N THR A 694 -18.29 4.36 -11.97
CA THR A 694 -18.36 4.21 -13.43
C THR A 694 -17.00 4.27 -14.13
N LYS A 695 -15.95 4.80 -13.49
CA LYS A 695 -14.63 5.00 -14.11
C LYS A 695 -13.92 3.67 -14.32
N HIS A 696 -13.22 3.51 -15.44
CA HIS A 696 -12.44 2.30 -15.69
C HIS A 696 -11.21 2.19 -14.77
N ASP A 697 -10.46 3.29 -14.62
CA ASP A 697 -9.18 3.33 -13.91
C ASP A 697 -9.04 4.51 -12.93
N PRO A 698 -8.14 4.42 -11.92
CA PRO A 698 -7.89 5.53 -11.01
C PRO A 698 -7.15 6.70 -11.70
N PRO A 699 -7.60 7.95 -11.53
CA PRO A 699 -7.04 9.12 -12.23
C PRO A 699 -5.62 9.49 -11.77
N PHE A 700 -5.18 8.99 -10.61
CA PHE A 700 -3.83 9.23 -10.09
C PHE A 700 -3.21 7.90 -9.63
N GLY A 701 -2.59 7.20 -10.58
CA GLY A 701 -2.08 5.84 -10.39
C GLY A 701 -1.01 5.71 -9.30
N GLY A 702 -0.19 6.74 -9.09
CA GLY A 702 0.92 6.70 -8.12
C GLY A 702 0.48 6.48 -6.67
N ILE A 703 -0.64 7.04 -6.24
CA ILE A 703 -1.16 6.80 -4.87
C ILE A 703 -1.56 5.34 -4.69
N TYR A 704 -2.14 4.72 -5.71
CA TYR A 704 -2.55 3.33 -5.67
C TYR A 704 -1.35 2.38 -5.77
N LEU A 705 -0.30 2.75 -6.53
CA LEU A 705 0.97 2.02 -6.52
C LEU A 705 1.63 2.05 -5.14
N LEU A 706 1.66 3.21 -4.46
CA LEU A 706 2.17 3.32 -3.09
C LEU A 706 1.28 2.57 -2.09
N SER A 707 -0.04 2.61 -2.29
CA SER A 707 -0.99 1.86 -1.45
C SER A 707 -0.78 0.36 -1.62
N GLU A 708 -0.51 -0.10 -2.83
CA GLU A 708 -0.14 -1.48 -3.11
C GLU A 708 1.19 -1.85 -2.43
N LEU A 709 2.23 -1.02 -2.60
CA LEU A 709 3.58 -1.18 -2.03
C LEU A 709 3.55 -1.36 -0.50
N PHE A 710 2.70 -0.60 0.19
CA PHE A 710 2.56 -0.62 1.65
C PHE A 710 1.39 -1.49 2.16
N GLY A 711 0.71 -2.25 1.29
CA GLY A 711 -0.41 -3.11 1.68
C GLY A 711 -1.62 -2.34 2.23
N ARG A 712 -1.84 -1.10 1.82
CA ARG A 712 -2.94 -0.22 2.24
C ARG A 712 -4.17 -0.40 1.36
N THR A 713 -4.77 -1.59 1.37
CA THR A 713 -6.02 -1.91 0.66
C THR A 713 -7.20 -1.92 1.63
N GLN A 714 -8.24 -1.12 1.34
CA GLN A 714 -9.42 -0.94 2.21
C GLN A 714 -10.70 -0.74 1.39
N HIS A 715 -11.86 -1.18 1.91
CA HIS A 715 -13.15 -1.07 1.23
C HIS A 715 -13.72 0.36 1.21
N SER A 716 -13.20 1.30 2.00
CA SER A 716 -13.66 2.69 2.03
C SER A 716 -12.94 3.59 1.02
N SER A 717 -11.96 3.05 0.29
CA SER A 717 -11.22 3.77 -0.75
C SER A 717 -12.09 3.99 -1.99
N PRO A 718 -11.91 5.08 -2.77
CA PRO A 718 -12.64 5.26 -4.04
C PRO A 718 -12.42 4.13 -5.05
N PHE A 719 -11.29 3.42 -4.96
CA PHE A 719 -10.98 2.22 -5.73
C PHE A 719 -10.56 1.09 -4.79
N VAL A 720 -10.97 -0.14 -5.12
CA VAL A 720 -10.71 -1.39 -4.39
C VAL A 720 -9.78 -2.29 -5.21
N TYR A 721 -8.92 -3.05 -4.54
CA TYR A 721 -7.96 -3.93 -5.20
C TYR A 721 -8.49 -5.35 -5.32
N LEU A 722 -8.78 -5.80 -6.54
CA LEU A 722 -9.37 -7.10 -6.83
C LEU A 722 -8.32 -8.10 -7.36
N SER A 723 -8.46 -9.36 -6.95
CA SER A 723 -7.60 -10.49 -7.34
C SER A 723 -8.38 -11.80 -7.39
N ASP A 724 -7.75 -12.94 -7.69
CA ASP A 724 -8.42 -14.25 -7.64
C ASP A 724 -8.77 -14.70 -6.20
N GLY A 725 -7.98 -14.25 -5.23
CA GLY A 725 -8.12 -14.60 -3.82
C GLY A 725 -7.15 -15.66 -3.32
N GLY A 726 -6.45 -16.40 -4.19
CA GLY A 726 -5.37 -17.39 -3.96
C GLY A 726 -5.63 -18.51 -2.93
N HIS A 727 -6.02 -18.13 -1.72
CA HIS A 727 -6.31 -18.95 -0.54
C HIS A 727 -7.63 -18.54 0.15
N PHE A 728 -8.36 -17.58 -0.43
CA PHE A 728 -9.72 -17.19 -0.05
C PHE A 728 -10.70 -17.96 -0.92
N GLU A 729 -11.56 -18.77 -0.30
CA GLU A 729 -12.64 -19.47 -0.99
C GLU A 729 -13.77 -18.48 -1.31
N ASN A 730 -14.03 -18.28 -2.60
CA ASN A 730 -15.02 -17.35 -3.13
C ASN A 730 -15.92 -17.98 -4.19
N LEU A 731 -15.93 -19.30 -4.35
CA LEU A 731 -16.85 -20.02 -5.24
C LEU A 731 -18.32 -19.92 -4.79
N GLY A 732 -18.56 -19.65 -3.51
CA GLY A 732 -19.90 -19.36 -3.00
C GLY A 732 -20.89 -20.52 -3.08
N ILE A 733 -20.42 -21.77 -3.12
CA ILE A 733 -21.23 -22.99 -2.99
C ILE A 733 -20.81 -23.75 -1.73
#